data_AF-A0A174EWX6-F1
#
_entry.id   AF-A0A174EWX6-F1
#
_cell.length_a   1.000
_cell.length_b   1.000
_cell.length_c   1.000
_cell.angle_alpha   90.00
_cell.angle_beta   90.00
_cell.angle_gamma   90.00
#
_symmetry.space_group_name_H-M   'P 1'
#
loop_
_entity.id
_entity.type
_entity.pdbx_description
1 polymer ?
#
loop_
_entity_poly.entity_id
_entity_poly.type
_entity_poly.pdbx_seq_one_letter_code
_entity_poly.pdbx_strand_id
1 'polypeptide(L)'
;MVTATGDAKGAGIGGGGTEEGSGGSAGTIVINGNTVVFAATGNNGVPIGGGGNNTNNGEKSGILTGGVIFEGTEGTVYGSSSLPEDLKISNGSTLTVPNGSSLTIPDNTTLTNNGTLDNYGTIDGNGSITNNGTVNDHSGGISVAVTGSGANNKPSEVTVTFQNSKGETITEAVSGDTITITATAQTKTTSASYRSAAKEKVDFYIGTIAEDHKIGTADVVADSSTAAATLTIPLSGDTWGKGFVIGSNTITADFGGAAAVSLLDSIGTAALKVKSVPTLSLTADPPDAVDLPNNVILKATLLNASPGNQGKTITFTAANGTYTAITDSSGVAACTITNLTQGTYTFGASFAGDTDNSPAVAADINGYSVGLGTQAELTLNGLNSAYTYGCDSFSLSTSGGSGSGAVSYTSNDSSVASVTGNTVTIQKAGKFTITAAKAADSSFKEASVTSSEVTVSPATPDISMTATGGSNINDPIILIVTVAKAGTGMIPTGTVTFSEGSTVLAADVSLNGSGEASFTVSNLTAGNHTYTSAYSGQTGYYIGRSVTRNFGVGLADQTGFVITAPSTKTYGDSDFTLTASGGQSTGGVSFSVPSGNGVLTVSADGAVKITGAGSVKVTATKAGDNSYNEATATQDITVAPRDISNATVTITGSRVYTGSQLQPVFEVKDGSIAITTGDFTNSYGDNLDAGTGSGSITLAGQHNYTGTATVRFDIEQRSLTGAVIILAAEAYDYTGSEIRPAVTSVTVDGITVPDSEFDVDYHDNITAGTAVVTVRAKTSGNFRGEANAIFTITKSSGGHSSGSNGSSSDNSAVSNPSVLNGYWQQLETGEWKFLLSTGGYAADRWGLIDGRWYYFNHSGRMVTDWQQLNGVWYYLATSEDAKRTEGMKEGEMRTGWIYDLFYRKWFYLDKDGAMATGWREIDGKWYYFNPAPDGMRGAMVTDAWVDDWYLNQDGIGINQTRR
;
A
#
# COMPACT_ATOMS: atom_id res chain seq x y z
N MET A 1 -71.53 136.90 -20.31
CA MET A 1 -71.15 138.25 -19.82
C MET A 1 -71.05 138.20 -18.31
N VAL A 2 -69.89 138.59 -17.78
CA VAL A 2 -69.75 139.15 -16.43
C VAL A 2 -68.85 140.37 -16.61
N THR A 3 -69.20 141.50 -16.01
CA THR A 3 -68.50 142.77 -16.23
C THR A 3 -67.83 143.23 -14.94
N ALA A 4 -66.51 143.41 -14.99
CA ALA A 4 -65.74 144.10 -13.95
C ALA A 4 -64.91 145.20 -14.61
N THR A 5 -65.15 146.46 -14.23
CA THR A 5 -64.47 147.63 -14.78
C THR A 5 -63.36 148.11 -13.84
N GLY A 6 -62.11 147.98 -14.28
CA GLY A 6 -60.98 148.73 -13.71
C GLY A 6 -60.89 150.14 -14.31
N ASP A 7 -60.29 151.07 -13.58
CA ASP A 7 -60.13 152.47 -14.00
C ASP A 7 -58.76 152.75 -14.67
N ALA A 8 -58.45 154.02 -14.91
CA ALA A 8 -57.47 154.46 -15.93
C ALA A 8 -55.98 154.21 -15.61
N LYS A 9 -55.65 153.37 -14.62
CA LYS A 9 -54.29 152.90 -14.32
C LYS A 9 -54.31 151.42 -13.94
N GLY A 10 -54.24 150.55 -14.95
CA GLY A 10 -54.44 149.11 -14.79
C GLY A 10 -53.42 148.43 -13.85
N ALA A 11 -53.94 147.49 -13.06
CA ALA A 11 -53.19 146.48 -12.32
C ALA A 11 -53.78 145.10 -12.62
N GLY A 12 -52.94 144.06 -12.68
CA GLY A 12 -53.36 142.70 -13.02
C GLY A 12 -54.10 141.98 -11.88
N ILE A 13 -54.88 140.96 -12.21
CA ILE A 13 -55.61 140.16 -11.23
C ILE A 13 -54.65 139.18 -10.54
N GLY A 14 -54.36 139.44 -9.26
CA GLY A 14 -53.47 138.60 -8.45
C GLY A 14 -53.09 139.26 -7.13
N GLY A 15 -54.03 139.41 -6.20
CA GLY A 15 -53.77 140.01 -4.89
C GLY A 15 -54.84 139.68 -3.87
N GLY A 16 -54.49 138.88 -2.86
CA GLY A 16 -55.27 138.75 -1.64
C GLY A 16 -55.09 139.97 -0.74
N GLY A 17 -56.15 140.42 -0.08
CA GLY A 17 -56.08 141.51 0.90
C GLY A 17 -55.34 141.06 2.17
N THR A 18 -54.62 141.99 2.79
CA THR A 18 -53.87 141.74 4.03
C THR A 18 -54.75 141.89 5.27
N GLU A 19 -55.46 140.83 5.67
CA GLU A 19 -55.95 140.64 7.04
C GLU A 19 -56.27 139.16 7.32
N GLU A 20 -56.40 138.77 8.60
CA GLU A 20 -56.36 137.36 9.02
C GLU A 20 -57.70 136.62 8.90
N GLY A 21 -57.64 135.38 8.39
CA GLY A 21 -58.50 134.30 8.91
C GLY A 21 -59.85 134.03 8.24
N SER A 22 -59.87 133.48 7.02
CA SER A 22 -60.81 132.41 6.63
C SER A 22 -60.40 131.74 5.32
N GLY A 23 -60.69 130.44 5.17
CA GLY A 23 -60.32 129.65 3.99
C GLY A 23 -61.44 129.53 2.97
N GLY A 24 -61.10 129.53 1.68
CA GLY A 24 -62.03 129.28 0.58
C GLY A 24 -61.30 128.90 -0.71
N SER A 25 -61.56 127.70 -1.21
CA SER A 25 -60.97 127.19 -2.47
C SER A 25 -61.64 127.82 -3.68
N ALA A 26 -60.86 128.19 -4.71
CA ALA A 26 -61.39 128.72 -5.97
C ALA A 26 -60.60 128.19 -7.18
N GLY A 27 -61.09 127.11 -7.79
CA GLY A 27 -60.75 126.72 -9.16
C GLY A 27 -61.98 126.93 -10.05
N THR A 28 -61.89 127.80 -11.06
CA THR A 28 -62.98 128.06 -12.03
C THR A 28 -62.42 128.60 -13.36
N ILE A 29 -63.21 128.54 -14.44
CA ILE A 29 -62.75 128.38 -15.83
C ILE A 29 -62.77 129.66 -16.70
N VAL A 30 -61.58 130.02 -17.23
CA VAL A 30 -61.23 130.75 -18.48
C VAL A 30 -62.26 131.83 -18.99
N ILE A 31 -62.69 132.09 -20.24
CA ILE A 31 -62.41 131.67 -21.64
C ILE A 31 -62.46 132.94 -22.55
N ASN A 32 -61.45 133.24 -23.40
CA ASN A 32 -61.63 133.97 -24.68
C ASN A 32 -60.32 134.07 -25.50
N GLY A 33 -60.28 133.44 -26.69
CA GLY A 33 -59.09 133.41 -27.57
C GLY A 33 -58.37 132.05 -27.59
N ASN A 34 -57.37 131.90 -28.46
CA ASN A 34 -56.85 130.61 -28.95
C ASN A 34 -56.06 129.71 -27.96
N THR A 35 -56.19 129.83 -26.64
CA THR A 35 -55.41 128.99 -25.68
C THR A 35 -56.11 128.81 -24.33
N VAL A 36 -55.69 127.77 -23.59
CA VAL A 36 -56.08 127.32 -22.24
C VAL A 36 -57.29 126.37 -22.21
N VAL A 37 -57.17 125.03 -22.08
CA VAL A 37 -56.29 124.10 -21.31
C VAL A 37 -56.74 123.87 -19.86
N PHE A 38 -56.95 122.60 -19.52
CA PHE A 38 -57.06 122.13 -18.14
C PHE A 38 -55.66 121.75 -17.61
N ALA A 39 -55.20 122.47 -16.59
CA ALA A 39 -53.94 122.19 -15.89
C ALA A 39 -54.19 122.06 -14.38
N ALA A 40 -53.70 120.97 -13.77
CA ALA A 40 -53.82 120.73 -12.34
C ALA A 40 -52.47 121.02 -11.64
N THR A 41 -52.34 122.20 -11.04
CA THR A 41 -51.15 122.58 -10.27
C THR A 41 -51.23 122.06 -8.84
N GLY A 42 -50.19 121.35 -8.38
CA GLY A 42 -50.06 120.96 -6.98
C GLY A 42 -49.99 122.14 -6.00
N ASN A 43 -50.23 121.86 -4.71
CA ASN A 43 -50.55 122.80 -3.61
C ASN A 43 -49.58 123.98 -3.31
N ASN A 44 -48.54 124.25 -4.10
CA ASN A 44 -47.58 125.36 -3.89
C ASN A 44 -47.15 126.05 -5.20
N GLY A 45 -47.95 125.97 -6.28
CA GLY A 45 -47.65 126.60 -7.57
C GLY A 45 -47.96 128.11 -7.64
N VAL A 46 -47.08 128.88 -8.30
CA VAL A 46 -47.30 130.30 -8.65
C VAL A 46 -48.03 130.39 -10.01
N PRO A 47 -49.03 131.28 -10.20
CA PRO A 47 -49.77 131.39 -11.46
C PRO A 47 -48.93 131.91 -12.63
N ILE A 48 -49.40 131.59 -13.85
CA ILE A 48 -48.72 131.87 -15.11
C ILE A 48 -48.82 133.36 -15.49
N GLY A 49 -47.69 133.98 -15.84
CA GLY A 49 -47.64 135.29 -16.53
C GLY A 49 -46.95 136.42 -15.76
N GLY A 50 -45.61 136.44 -15.77
CA GLY A 50 -44.82 137.57 -15.27
C GLY A 50 -43.67 137.93 -16.23
N GLY A 51 -43.78 139.05 -16.94
CA GLY A 51 -42.73 139.52 -17.87
C GLY A 51 -41.63 140.31 -17.15
N GLY A 52 -40.35 139.96 -17.36
CA GLY A 52 -39.27 140.38 -16.47
C GLY A 52 -37.84 140.51 -17.04
N ASN A 53 -37.68 140.71 -18.34
CA ASN A 53 -36.41 141.07 -19.04
C ASN A 53 -35.32 139.97 -19.15
N ASN A 54 -34.66 139.88 -20.32
CA ASN A 54 -33.83 138.73 -20.69
C ASN A 54 -32.34 138.82 -20.28
N THR A 55 -31.83 137.76 -19.65
CA THR A 55 -30.48 137.22 -19.85
C THR A 55 -30.55 135.70 -19.66
N ASN A 56 -31.00 134.97 -20.69
CA ASN A 56 -31.60 133.64 -20.51
C ASN A 56 -30.63 132.49 -20.83
N ASN A 57 -30.51 131.55 -19.90
CA ASN A 57 -30.64 130.11 -20.16
C ASN A 57 -30.78 129.33 -18.83
N GLY A 58 -31.79 129.73 -18.04
CA GLY A 58 -32.03 129.23 -16.70
C GLY A 58 -33.51 129.35 -16.31
N GLU A 59 -34.39 128.87 -17.19
CA GLU A 59 -35.83 129.00 -17.02
C GLU A 59 -36.33 128.13 -15.86
N LYS A 60 -36.77 128.79 -14.79
CA LYS A 60 -37.56 128.17 -13.71
C LYS A 60 -38.98 127.91 -14.19
N SER A 61 -39.16 126.91 -15.05
CA SER A 61 -40.49 126.42 -15.42
C SER A 61 -41.14 125.69 -14.23
N GLY A 62 -42.42 125.94 -13.99
CA GLY A 62 -43.19 125.24 -12.97
C GLY A 62 -43.58 123.84 -13.44
N ILE A 63 -43.27 122.81 -12.64
CA ILE A 63 -43.53 121.42 -13.04
C ILE A 63 -45.05 121.16 -13.06
N LEU A 64 -45.58 120.95 -14.26
CA LEU A 64 -46.93 120.45 -14.51
C LEU A 64 -46.97 118.95 -14.21
N THR A 65 -47.77 118.55 -13.23
CA THR A 65 -47.88 117.14 -12.79
C THR A 65 -48.98 116.35 -13.52
N GLY A 66 -49.85 117.03 -14.27
CA GLY A 66 -50.92 116.44 -15.05
C GLY A 66 -51.72 117.50 -15.81
N GLY A 67 -52.13 117.20 -17.04
CA GLY A 67 -52.90 118.08 -17.91
C GLY A 67 -52.77 117.73 -19.40
N VAL A 68 -53.72 118.24 -20.19
CA VAL A 68 -53.70 118.15 -21.67
C VAL A 68 -53.60 119.57 -22.22
N ILE A 69 -52.41 119.94 -22.69
CA ILE A 69 -52.05 121.33 -23.00
C ILE A 69 -52.00 121.51 -24.52
N PHE A 70 -52.79 122.43 -25.06
CA PHE A 70 -52.75 122.85 -26.46
C PHE A 70 -52.13 124.25 -26.58
N GLU A 71 -51.03 124.33 -27.33
CA GLU A 71 -50.37 125.57 -27.72
C GLU A 71 -50.63 125.81 -29.22
N GLY A 72 -51.65 126.64 -29.50
CA GLY A 72 -52.11 126.89 -30.86
C GLY A 72 -52.73 125.64 -31.49
N THR A 73 -51.99 124.97 -32.38
CA THR A 73 -52.40 123.73 -33.05
C THR A 73 -51.80 122.47 -32.45
N GLU A 74 -50.80 122.56 -31.57
CA GLU A 74 -50.13 121.38 -31.02
C GLU A 74 -50.54 121.11 -29.57
N GLY A 75 -51.09 119.92 -29.34
CA GLY A 75 -51.48 119.40 -28.04
C GLY A 75 -50.45 118.42 -27.50
N THR A 76 -50.19 118.44 -26.20
CA THR A 76 -49.38 117.44 -25.49
C THR A 76 -50.03 117.04 -24.17
N VAL A 77 -50.10 115.74 -23.93
CA VAL A 77 -50.46 115.17 -22.62
C VAL A 77 -49.22 115.10 -21.74
N TYR A 78 -49.31 115.58 -20.50
CA TYR A 78 -48.21 115.53 -19.55
C TYR A 78 -48.54 114.56 -18.40
N GLY A 79 -47.64 113.60 -18.15
CA GLY A 79 -47.79 112.61 -17.08
C GLY A 79 -49.01 111.71 -17.28
N SER A 80 -49.64 111.27 -16.19
CA SER A 80 -50.91 110.55 -16.22
C SER A 80 -52.07 111.51 -16.05
N SER A 81 -52.86 111.69 -17.12
CA SER A 81 -53.95 112.67 -17.19
C SER A 81 -55.27 112.00 -17.52
N SER A 82 -56.32 112.29 -16.75
CA SER A 82 -57.70 111.95 -17.13
C SER A 82 -58.37 113.14 -17.80
N LEU A 83 -59.15 112.90 -18.86
CA LEU A 83 -60.09 113.92 -19.35
C LEU A 83 -61.18 114.20 -18.29
N PRO A 84 -61.53 115.47 -18.04
CA PRO A 84 -62.64 115.84 -17.17
C PRO A 84 -63.99 115.97 -17.91
N GLU A 85 -63.95 116.19 -19.23
CA GLU A 85 -65.09 116.32 -20.14
C GLU A 85 -64.65 115.99 -21.58
N ASP A 86 -65.59 115.99 -22.54
CA ASP A 86 -65.34 115.68 -23.95
C ASP A 86 -64.25 116.58 -24.57
N LEU A 87 -63.17 115.96 -25.06
CA LEU A 87 -62.07 116.67 -25.71
C LEU A 87 -62.19 116.57 -27.23
N LYS A 88 -62.01 117.69 -27.94
CA LYS A 88 -62.03 117.74 -29.40
C LYS A 88 -60.71 118.24 -29.98
N ILE A 89 -59.95 117.35 -30.62
CA ILE A 89 -58.81 117.73 -31.46
C ILE A 89 -59.40 118.31 -32.75
N SER A 90 -59.04 119.56 -33.06
CA SER A 90 -59.54 120.24 -34.26
C SER A 90 -58.79 119.81 -35.53
N ASN A 91 -59.39 120.05 -36.70
CA ASN A 91 -58.73 119.78 -37.98
C ASN A 91 -57.51 120.72 -38.14
N GLY A 92 -56.37 120.16 -38.53
CA GLY A 92 -55.08 120.85 -38.52
C GLY A 92 -54.44 120.98 -37.14
N SER A 93 -54.98 120.33 -36.10
CA SER A 93 -54.36 120.23 -34.78
C SER A 93 -53.86 118.81 -34.51
N THR A 94 -52.78 118.69 -33.73
CA THR A 94 -52.25 117.41 -33.23
C THR A 94 -52.48 117.30 -31.72
N LEU A 95 -52.64 116.10 -31.20
CA LEU A 95 -52.46 115.79 -29.78
C LEU A 95 -51.45 114.65 -29.64
N THR A 96 -50.35 114.90 -28.95
CA THR A 96 -49.31 113.91 -28.67
C THR A 96 -49.47 113.36 -27.26
N VAL A 97 -49.40 112.05 -27.11
CA VAL A 97 -49.24 111.35 -25.82
C VAL A 97 -47.80 110.83 -25.77
N PRO A 98 -46.86 111.50 -25.08
CA PRO A 98 -45.45 111.11 -25.07
C PRO A 98 -45.22 109.73 -24.44
N ASN A 99 -44.09 109.10 -24.79
CA ASN A 99 -43.66 107.86 -24.15
C ASN A 99 -43.52 108.07 -22.63
N GLY A 100 -44.06 107.14 -21.82
CA GLY A 100 -44.15 107.25 -20.37
C GLY A 100 -45.25 108.17 -19.82
N SER A 101 -46.05 108.81 -20.68
CA SER A 101 -47.29 109.52 -20.29
C SER A 101 -48.52 108.67 -20.59
N SER A 102 -49.64 108.94 -19.92
CA SER A 102 -50.92 108.24 -20.15
C SER A 102 -52.10 109.19 -20.23
N LEU A 103 -53.04 108.90 -21.14
CA LEU A 103 -54.30 109.62 -21.29
C LEU A 103 -55.49 108.70 -21.00
N THR A 104 -56.15 108.92 -19.87
CA THR A 104 -57.37 108.19 -19.51
C THR A 104 -58.62 108.92 -20.02
N ILE A 105 -59.51 108.19 -20.67
CA ILE A 105 -60.81 108.66 -21.19
C ILE A 105 -61.91 107.96 -20.37
N PRO A 106 -62.54 108.65 -19.39
CA PRO A 106 -63.52 108.03 -18.49
C PRO A 106 -64.82 107.59 -19.17
N ASP A 107 -65.61 106.79 -18.45
CA ASP A 107 -67.00 106.46 -18.82
C ASP A 107 -67.80 107.71 -19.19
N ASN A 108 -68.61 107.61 -20.25
CA ASN A 108 -69.39 108.70 -20.85
C ASN A 108 -68.58 109.89 -21.40
N THR A 109 -67.25 109.81 -21.48
CA THR A 109 -66.39 110.83 -22.10
C THR A 109 -65.95 110.41 -23.49
N THR A 110 -65.93 111.36 -24.44
CA THR A 110 -65.55 111.14 -25.85
C THR A 110 -64.40 112.06 -26.25
N LEU A 111 -63.30 111.46 -26.71
CA LEU A 111 -62.23 112.17 -27.42
C LEU A 111 -62.57 112.18 -28.92
N THR A 112 -63.02 113.32 -29.43
CA THR A 112 -63.29 113.49 -30.88
C THR A 112 -62.01 113.96 -31.57
N ASN A 113 -61.35 113.06 -32.31
CA ASN A 113 -60.20 113.42 -33.12
C ASN A 113 -60.60 113.80 -34.55
N ASN A 114 -60.54 115.09 -34.89
CA ASN A 114 -60.67 115.57 -36.27
C ASN A 114 -59.33 116.03 -36.87
N GLY A 115 -58.21 115.83 -36.16
CA GLY A 115 -56.86 116.22 -36.55
C GLY A 115 -55.91 115.02 -36.49
N THR A 116 -54.82 115.11 -35.72
CA THR A 116 -53.88 114.01 -35.48
C THR A 116 -53.83 113.64 -34.00
N LEU A 117 -53.76 112.35 -33.68
CA LEU A 117 -53.52 111.82 -32.34
C LEU A 117 -52.31 110.87 -32.38
N ASP A 118 -51.17 111.34 -31.87
CA ASP A 118 -49.90 110.61 -31.89
C ASP A 118 -49.63 109.98 -30.52
N ASN A 119 -49.90 108.67 -30.40
CA ASN A 119 -49.67 107.92 -29.17
C ASN A 119 -48.29 107.23 -29.17
N TYR A 120 -47.39 107.73 -28.33
CA TYR A 120 -46.14 107.06 -27.94
C TYR A 120 -46.22 106.47 -26.52
N GLY A 121 -47.22 106.87 -25.73
CA GLY A 121 -47.51 106.39 -24.37
C GLY A 121 -48.65 105.37 -24.33
N THR A 122 -49.58 105.52 -23.40
CA THR A 122 -50.83 104.73 -23.33
C THR A 122 -52.08 105.61 -23.42
N ILE A 123 -53.14 105.07 -24.02
CA ILE A 123 -54.49 105.65 -23.95
C ILE A 123 -55.46 104.58 -23.47
N ASP A 124 -56.13 104.86 -22.35
CA ASP A 124 -56.91 103.89 -21.57
C ASP A 124 -58.22 104.48 -21.01
N GLY A 125 -59.00 103.65 -20.31
CA GLY A 125 -60.32 104.00 -19.81
C GLY A 125 -61.49 103.45 -20.65
N ASN A 126 -62.71 103.70 -20.17
CA ASN A 126 -63.95 103.08 -20.65
C ASN A 126 -64.74 103.96 -21.65
N GLY A 127 -64.28 105.20 -21.90
CA GLY A 127 -64.91 106.12 -22.85
C GLY A 127 -64.69 105.70 -24.31
N SER A 128 -64.73 106.67 -25.23
CA SER A 128 -64.50 106.39 -26.65
C SER A 128 -63.61 107.43 -27.35
N ILE A 129 -62.94 106.98 -28.41
CA ILE A 129 -62.27 107.85 -29.37
C ILE A 129 -63.11 107.85 -30.65
N THR A 130 -63.67 109.00 -31.02
CA THR A 130 -64.33 109.20 -32.31
C THR A 130 -63.32 109.83 -33.27
N ASN A 131 -62.68 109.01 -34.09
CA ASN A 131 -61.64 109.38 -35.03
C ASN A 131 -62.19 109.67 -36.43
N ASN A 132 -62.13 110.93 -36.84
CA ASN A 132 -62.35 111.40 -38.21
C ASN A 132 -61.06 111.93 -38.86
N GLY A 133 -59.95 111.94 -38.11
CA GLY A 133 -58.63 112.43 -38.53
C GLY A 133 -57.64 111.29 -38.73
N THR A 134 -56.45 111.40 -38.12
CA THR A 134 -55.42 110.34 -38.08
C THR A 134 -55.07 109.98 -36.64
N VAL A 135 -54.96 108.69 -36.34
CA VAL A 135 -54.37 108.16 -35.11
C VAL A 135 -53.09 107.40 -35.49
N ASN A 136 -51.97 107.73 -34.86
CA ASN A 136 -50.71 106.99 -34.99
C ASN A 136 -50.39 106.35 -33.63
N ASP A 137 -50.49 105.04 -33.51
CA ASP A 137 -50.25 104.31 -32.27
C ASP A 137 -48.90 103.59 -32.31
N HIS A 138 -47.85 104.31 -31.91
CA HIS A 138 -46.46 103.85 -31.98
C HIS A 138 -46.14 102.75 -30.96
N SER A 139 -46.85 102.71 -29.83
CA SER A 139 -46.67 101.71 -28.77
C SER A 139 -47.61 100.51 -28.87
N GLY A 140 -48.67 100.61 -29.69
CA GLY A 140 -49.81 99.69 -29.63
C GLY A 140 -50.71 99.92 -28.40
N GLY A 141 -50.44 100.98 -27.62
CA GLY A 141 -50.96 101.24 -26.28
C GLY A 141 -52.34 101.91 -26.21
N ILE A 142 -53.04 102.06 -27.33
CA ILE A 142 -54.45 102.49 -27.32
C ILE A 142 -55.36 101.28 -27.07
N SER A 143 -55.95 101.25 -25.87
CA SER A 143 -56.89 100.21 -25.40
C SER A 143 -58.36 100.63 -25.46
N VAL A 144 -58.63 101.94 -25.53
CA VAL A 144 -59.98 102.52 -25.66
C VAL A 144 -60.60 102.19 -27.02
N ALA A 145 -61.93 102.07 -27.08
CA ALA A 145 -62.66 101.87 -28.33
C ALA A 145 -62.48 103.05 -29.30
N VAL A 146 -61.76 102.82 -30.41
CA VAL A 146 -61.62 103.77 -31.53
C VAL A 146 -62.70 103.48 -32.59
N THR A 147 -63.51 104.48 -32.93
CA THR A 147 -64.57 104.42 -33.93
C THR A 147 -64.49 105.61 -34.88
N GLY A 148 -65.24 105.61 -36.00
CA GLY A 148 -65.23 106.69 -37.00
C GLY A 148 -64.51 106.30 -38.30
N SER A 149 -64.33 107.27 -39.21
CA SER A 149 -63.81 107.05 -40.58
C SER A 149 -62.38 107.58 -40.81
N GLY A 150 -61.69 108.01 -39.77
CA GLY A 150 -60.29 108.46 -39.82
C GLY A 150 -59.28 107.32 -39.94
N ALA A 151 -58.05 107.64 -40.34
CA ALA A 151 -56.95 106.69 -40.40
C ALA A 151 -56.50 106.26 -38.99
N ASN A 152 -56.11 104.99 -38.83
CA ASN A 152 -55.67 104.41 -37.55
C ASN A 152 -54.48 103.46 -37.82
N ASN A 153 -53.28 103.93 -37.53
CA ASN A 153 -52.02 103.29 -37.87
C ASN A 153 -51.44 102.58 -36.62
N LYS A 154 -51.08 101.31 -36.74
CA LYS A 154 -50.48 100.45 -35.69
C LYS A 154 -49.29 99.67 -36.27
N PRO A 155 -48.35 99.18 -35.44
CA PRO A 155 -47.14 98.49 -35.94
C PRO A 155 -47.47 97.19 -36.68
N SER A 156 -46.60 96.78 -37.61
CA SER A 156 -46.72 95.48 -38.28
C SER A 156 -46.17 94.36 -37.42
N GLU A 157 -46.77 93.18 -37.50
CA GLU A 157 -46.30 91.98 -36.79
C GLU A 157 -45.29 91.23 -37.67
N VAL A 158 -44.06 91.05 -37.20
CA VAL A 158 -42.96 90.44 -37.98
C VAL A 158 -42.65 89.04 -37.45
N THR A 159 -42.79 88.05 -38.34
CA THR A 159 -42.41 86.66 -38.08
C THR A 159 -41.09 86.34 -38.77
N VAL A 160 -40.25 85.52 -38.16
CA VAL A 160 -38.99 85.01 -38.76
C VAL A 160 -39.06 83.50 -38.83
N THR A 161 -38.67 82.94 -39.98
CA THR A 161 -38.69 81.50 -40.26
C THR A 161 -37.39 81.07 -40.93
N PHE A 162 -37.03 79.80 -40.77
CA PHE A 162 -35.86 79.22 -41.40
C PHE A 162 -36.28 78.07 -42.30
N GLN A 163 -35.61 77.93 -43.44
CA GLN A 163 -35.76 76.81 -44.36
C GLN A 163 -34.40 76.19 -44.66
N ASN A 164 -34.38 74.88 -44.90
CA ASN A 164 -33.19 74.21 -45.43
C ASN A 164 -33.05 74.41 -46.95
N SER A 165 -31.99 73.86 -47.54
CA SER A 165 -31.71 73.91 -48.98
C SER A 165 -32.75 73.22 -49.89
N LYS A 166 -33.77 72.54 -49.33
CA LYS A 166 -34.92 71.99 -50.07
C LYS A 166 -36.19 72.85 -49.93
N GLY A 167 -36.16 73.93 -49.17
CA GLY A 167 -37.33 74.75 -48.84
C GLY A 167 -38.20 74.20 -47.69
N GLU A 168 -37.76 73.15 -46.99
CA GLU A 168 -38.48 72.60 -45.84
C GLU A 168 -38.26 73.53 -44.62
N THR A 169 -39.31 73.95 -43.91
CA THR A 169 -39.20 74.80 -42.72
C THR A 169 -38.52 74.05 -41.57
N ILE A 170 -37.52 74.66 -40.94
CA ILE A 170 -36.68 74.07 -39.89
C ILE A 170 -36.60 74.92 -38.61
N THR A 171 -36.28 74.26 -37.50
CA THR A 171 -35.87 74.88 -36.22
C THR A 171 -34.50 74.38 -35.73
N GLU A 172 -33.98 73.30 -36.32
CA GLU A 172 -32.60 72.85 -36.17
C GLU A 172 -31.91 72.77 -37.55
N ALA A 173 -30.61 73.05 -37.59
CA ALA A 173 -29.70 72.88 -38.74
C ALA A 173 -28.36 72.29 -38.26
N VAL A 174 -27.46 71.92 -39.18
CA VAL A 174 -26.09 71.50 -38.85
C VAL A 174 -25.04 72.49 -39.38
N SER A 175 -23.89 72.55 -38.72
CA SER A 175 -22.74 73.33 -39.18
C SER A 175 -22.30 72.81 -40.55
N GLY A 176 -22.14 73.73 -41.51
CA GLY A 176 -21.96 73.41 -42.93
C GLY A 176 -23.23 73.43 -43.79
N ASP A 177 -24.44 73.40 -43.22
CA ASP A 177 -25.67 73.59 -44.00
C ASP A 177 -25.72 74.96 -44.67
N THR A 178 -26.48 75.07 -45.75
CA THR A 178 -26.96 76.35 -46.27
C THR A 178 -28.43 76.49 -45.91
N ILE A 179 -28.75 77.56 -45.18
CA ILE A 179 -30.11 77.89 -44.72
C ILE A 179 -30.64 79.10 -45.47
N THR A 180 -31.96 79.21 -45.51
CA THR A 180 -32.69 80.38 -46.02
C THR A 180 -33.53 80.94 -44.87
N ILE A 181 -33.22 82.18 -44.47
CA ILE A 181 -33.95 82.93 -43.45
C ILE A 181 -34.99 83.77 -44.17
N THR A 182 -36.27 83.64 -43.81
CA THR A 182 -37.35 84.48 -44.35
C THR A 182 -38.05 85.21 -43.22
N ALA A 183 -38.05 86.54 -43.28
CA ALA A 183 -38.80 87.40 -42.38
C ALA A 183 -40.02 87.98 -43.09
N THR A 184 -41.20 87.88 -42.48
CA THR A 184 -42.49 88.27 -43.08
C THR A 184 -43.26 89.17 -42.12
N ALA A 185 -43.57 90.38 -42.56
CA ALA A 185 -44.40 91.37 -41.89
C ALA A 185 -45.87 91.27 -42.34
N GLN A 186 -46.81 91.49 -41.41
CA GLN A 186 -48.26 91.54 -41.68
C GLN A 186 -48.93 92.72 -40.96
N THR A 187 -49.94 93.32 -41.61
CA THR A 187 -50.77 94.41 -41.08
C THR A 187 -51.96 93.91 -40.24
N LYS A 188 -52.24 94.58 -39.12
CA LYS A 188 -53.26 94.18 -38.14
C LYS A 188 -54.63 94.88 -38.28
N THR A 189 -54.91 95.54 -39.41
CA THR A 189 -56.12 96.34 -39.64
C THR A 189 -56.78 96.05 -41.00
N THR A 190 -58.10 96.27 -41.08
CA THR A 190 -58.97 95.82 -42.20
C THR A 190 -59.29 96.91 -43.24
N SER A 191 -58.68 98.10 -43.14
CA SER A 191 -58.87 99.21 -44.08
C SER A 191 -57.62 99.40 -44.94
N ALA A 192 -57.74 99.17 -46.24
CA ALA A 192 -56.58 99.00 -47.14
C ALA A 192 -55.88 100.32 -47.51
N SER A 193 -54.59 100.41 -47.16
CA SER A 193 -53.52 101.07 -47.95
C SER A 193 -52.16 100.84 -47.29
N TYR A 194 -51.39 99.84 -47.76
CA TYR A 194 -49.99 99.70 -47.36
C TYR A 194 -49.22 100.96 -47.79
N ARG A 195 -48.76 101.76 -46.82
CA ARG A 195 -47.59 102.62 -47.00
C ARG A 195 -46.40 101.81 -46.50
N SER A 196 -45.56 101.41 -47.44
CA SER A 196 -44.41 100.50 -47.25
C SER A 196 -43.55 100.88 -46.05
N ALA A 197 -43.21 99.92 -45.19
CA ALA A 197 -42.05 100.04 -44.30
C ALA A 197 -40.85 100.53 -45.12
N ALA A 198 -40.17 101.58 -44.65
CA ALA A 198 -39.54 102.54 -45.56
C ALA A 198 -38.10 102.20 -45.95
N LYS A 199 -37.70 100.95 -45.79
CA LYS A 199 -36.58 100.34 -46.52
C LYS A 199 -37.14 99.38 -47.58
N GLU A 200 -36.58 99.40 -48.79
CA GLU A 200 -36.76 98.32 -49.79
C GLU A 200 -36.05 97.01 -49.37
N LYS A 201 -35.48 96.96 -48.16
CA LYS A 201 -34.52 95.97 -47.68
C LYS A 201 -34.68 95.70 -46.18
N VAL A 202 -34.70 94.44 -45.78
CA VAL A 202 -34.61 94.01 -44.37
C VAL A 202 -33.15 93.73 -44.03
N ASP A 203 -32.71 94.24 -42.88
CA ASP A 203 -31.40 93.92 -42.32
C ASP A 203 -31.53 92.77 -41.32
N PHE A 204 -30.68 91.75 -41.46
CA PHE A 204 -30.66 90.56 -40.60
C PHE A 204 -29.43 90.56 -39.69
N TYR A 205 -29.67 90.28 -38.42
CA TYR A 205 -28.68 90.27 -37.35
C TYR A 205 -28.74 88.97 -36.56
N ILE A 206 -27.64 88.57 -35.93
CA ILE A 206 -27.62 87.51 -34.92
C ILE A 206 -27.58 88.12 -33.51
N GLY A 207 -28.54 87.75 -32.67
CA GLY A 207 -28.74 88.36 -31.36
C GLY A 207 -29.22 89.80 -31.46
N THR A 208 -28.34 90.76 -31.19
CA THR A 208 -28.66 92.19 -31.11
C THR A 208 -28.51 92.91 -32.45
N ILE A 209 -29.26 94.01 -32.61
CA ILE A 209 -29.16 94.89 -33.77
C ILE A 209 -27.88 95.73 -33.65
N ALA A 210 -26.79 95.23 -34.22
CA ALA A 210 -25.47 95.86 -34.25
C ALA A 210 -24.73 95.46 -35.55
N GLU A 211 -23.99 96.38 -36.16
CA GLU A 211 -23.39 96.18 -37.50
C GLU A 211 -22.28 95.10 -37.53
N ASP A 212 -21.64 94.82 -36.40
CA ASP A 212 -20.75 93.66 -36.24
C ASP A 212 -21.54 92.34 -36.27
N HIS A 213 -22.67 92.24 -35.58
CA HIS A 213 -23.61 91.10 -35.63
C HIS A 213 -24.48 91.02 -36.90
N LYS A 214 -24.33 91.94 -37.86
CA LYS A 214 -25.08 91.93 -39.11
C LYS A 214 -24.66 90.76 -40.00
N ILE A 215 -25.58 89.84 -40.28
CA ILE A 215 -25.35 88.63 -41.08
C ILE A 215 -25.76 88.81 -42.55
N GLY A 216 -26.55 89.83 -42.87
CA GLY A 216 -26.84 90.22 -44.25
C GLY A 216 -27.99 91.21 -44.38
N THR A 217 -28.33 91.53 -45.62
CA THR A 217 -29.44 92.43 -45.99
C THR A 217 -30.12 91.80 -47.21
N ALA A 218 -31.46 91.73 -47.24
CA ALA A 218 -32.21 91.18 -48.37
C ALA A 218 -33.35 92.11 -48.80
N ASP A 219 -33.69 92.10 -50.08
CA ASP A 219 -34.74 92.94 -50.67
C ASP A 219 -36.15 92.49 -50.22
N VAL A 220 -37.06 93.46 -50.08
CA VAL A 220 -38.46 93.23 -49.69
C VAL A 220 -39.33 92.97 -50.92
N VAL A 221 -40.02 91.83 -50.91
CA VAL A 221 -41.07 91.46 -51.86
C VAL A 221 -42.42 91.58 -51.14
N ALA A 222 -43.32 92.40 -51.67
CA ALA A 222 -44.63 92.66 -51.07
C ALA A 222 -45.79 92.27 -51.99
N ASP A 223 -46.85 91.75 -51.39
CA ASP A 223 -48.14 91.46 -52.01
C ASP A 223 -49.26 92.34 -51.39
N SER A 224 -50.53 92.04 -51.71
CA SER A 224 -51.70 92.77 -51.20
C SER A 224 -51.98 92.60 -49.68
N SER A 225 -51.22 91.77 -48.99
CA SER A 225 -51.44 91.29 -47.62
C SER A 225 -50.16 91.17 -46.79
N THR A 226 -49.04 90.76 -47.39
CA THR A 226 -47.76 90.50 -46.69
C THR A 226 -46.58 91.22 -47.33
N ALA A 227 -45.52 91.45 -46.56
CA ALA A 227 -44.22 91.88 -47.06
C ALA A 227 -43.13 90.95 -46.49
N ALA A 228 -42.36 90.29 -47.36
CA ALA A 228 -41.37 89.29 -47.00
C ALA A 228 -39.98 89.63 -47.56
N ALA A 229 -38.93 89.34 -46.80
CA ALA A 229 -37.54 89.41 -47.26
C ALA A 229 -36.82 88.10 -46.92
N THR A 230 -35.94 87.66 -47.82
CA THR A 230 -35.35 86.31 -47.77
C THR A 230 -33.84 86.36 -47.97
N LEU A 231 -33.09 85.88 -46.99
CA LEU A 231 -31.63 85.86 -46.95
C LEU A 231 -31.11 84.41 -46.84
N THR A 232 -30.37 83.94 -47.86
CA THR A 232 -29.71 82.62 -47.83
C THR A 232 -28.26 82.75 -47.37
N ILE A 233 -27.85 81.97 -46.36
CA ILE A 233 -26.47 81.97 -45.84
C ILE A 233 -25.94 80.54 -45.56
N PRO A 234 -24.62 80.31 -45.72
CA PRO A 234 -23.96 79.11 -45.24
C PRO A 234 -23.66 79.21 -43.74
N LEU A 235 -23.91 78.14 -42.99
CA LEU A 235 -23.52 77.98 -41.58
C LEU A 235 -22.06 77.51 -41.46
N SER A 236 -21.14 78.14 -42.20
CA SER A 236 -19.72 77.83 -42.25
C SER A 236 -18.89 79.06 -42.66
N GLY A 237 -17.60 79.07 -42.31
CA GLY A 237 -16.69 80.17 -42.63
C GLY A 237 -17.09 81.48 -41.93
N ASP A 238 -17.15 82.57 -42.71
CA ASP A 238 -17.26 83.95 -42.21
C ASP A 238 -18.50 84.22 -41.35
N THR A 239 -19.57 83.43 -41.48
CA THR A 239 -20.78 83.55 -40.62
C THR A 239 -20.51 83.18 -39.16
N TRP A 240 -19.52 82.32 -38.88
CA TRP A 240 -19.07 82.06 -37.50
C TRP A 240 -18.35 83.28 -36.92
N GLY A 241 -17.60 84.02 -37.73
CA GLY A 241 -17.01 85.31 -37.37
C GLY A 241 -18.02 86.43 -37.09
N LYS A 242 -19.32 86.19 -37.37
CA LYS A 242 -20.43 87.10 -37.10
C LYS A 242 -21.20 86.82 -35.81
N GLY A 243 -20.84 85.77 -35.07
CA GLY A 243 -21.45 85.43 -33.77
C GLY A 243 -22.32 84.17 -33.77
N PHE A 244 -22.34 83.39 -34.86
CA PHE A 244 -22.96 82.06 -34.83
C PHE A 244 -22.20 81.11 -33.89
N VAL A 245 -22.96 80.33 -33.13
CA VAL A 245 -22.47 79.33 -32.17
C VAL A 245 -23.13 77.96 -32.42
N ILE A 246 -22.48 76.90 -31.95
CA ILE A 246 -23.16 75.60 -31.78
C ILE A 246 -24.12 75.75 -30.58
N GLY A 247 -25.36 75.32 -30.75
CA GLY A 247 -26.47 75.59 -29.83
C GLY A 247 -27.49 76.56 -30.43
N SER A 248 -28.17 77.35 -29.59
CA SER A 248 -29.27 78.23 -30.01
C SER A 248 -28.79 79.60 -30.50
N ASN A 249 -29.17 79.97 -31.72
CA ASN A 249 -28.83 81.24 -32.36
C ASN A 249 -30.12 82.04 -32.62
N THR A 250 -30.34 83.11 -31.86
CA THR A 250 -31.46 84.03 -32.12
C THR A 250 -31.13 84.88 -33.34
N ILE A 251 -31.97 84.85 -34.37
CA ILE A 251 -31.87 85.73 -35.53
C ILE A 251 -32.93 86.82 -35.43
N THR A 252 -32.50 88.06 -35.64
CA THR A 252 -33.32 89.28 -35.56
C THR A 252 -33.40 89.92 -36.93
N ALA A 253 -34.62 90.17 -37.41
CA ALA A 253 -34.88 90.85 -38.68
C ALA A 253 -35.46 92.25 -38.42
N ASP A 254 -34.79 93.28 -38.91
CA ASP A 254 -35.19 94.68 -38.82
C ASP A 254 -35.74 95.20 -40.16
N PHE A 255 -37.01 95.61 -40.16
CA PHE A 255 -37.66 96.21 -41.34
C PHE A 255 -37.40 97.71 -41.50
N GLY A 256 -37.02 98.42 -40.42
CA GLY A 256 -36.60 99.81 -40.41
C GLY A 256 -37.61 100.88 -40.84
N GLY A 257 -37.92 101.82 -39.94
CA GLY A 257 -38.55 103.09 -40.28
C GLY A 257 -37.59 104.06 -40.97
N ALA A 258 -38.14 104.95 -41.80
CA ALA A 258 -37.40 106.08 -42.37
C ALA A 258 -38.10 107.39 -41.99
N ALA A 259 -37.33 108.36 -41.52
CA ALA A 259 -37.80 109.63 -40.96
C ALA A 259 -38.47 110.61 -41.96
N ALA A 260 -38.90 110.13 -43.13
CA ALA A 260 -39.51 110.92 -44.21
C ALA A 260 -41.00 110.61 -44.45
N VAL A 261 -41.53 109.51 -43.90
CA VAL A 261 -42.96 109.15 -43.95
C VAL A 261 -43.34 108.54 -42.62
N SER A 262 -44.40 109.02 -41.97
CA SER A 262 -44.83 108.58 -40.64
C SER A 262 -45.26 107.12 -40.62
N LEU A 263 -44.34 106.25 -40.22
CA LEU A 263 -44.40 104.79 -40.26
C LEU A 263 -43.70 104.23 -39.02
N LEU A 264 -44.06 103.00 -38.67
CA LEU A 264 -43.73 102.42 -37.37
C LEU A 264 -42.67 101.34 -37.50
N ASP A 265 -41.57 101.48 -36.76
CA ASP A 265 -40.53 100.47 -36.63
C ASP A 265 -41.11 99.13 -36.17
N SER A 266 -40.61 98.02 -36.71
CA SER A 266 -40.93 96.69 -36.20
C SER A 266 -39.81 95.69 -36.50
N ILE A 267 -39.61 94.79 -35.56
CA ILE A 267 -38.56 93.76 -35.58
C ILE A 267 -39.17 92.39 -35.28
N GLY A 268 -38.67 91.36 -35.94
CA GLY A 268 -39.04 89.97 -35.67
C GLY A 268 -37.84 89.17 -35.18
N THR A 269 -38.06 88.21 -34.29
CA THR A 269 -36.99 87.31 -33.81
C THR A 269 -37.43 85.85 -33.84
N ALA A 270 -36.50 84.95 -34.16
CA ALA A 270 -36.68 83.50 -34.04
C ALA A 270 -35.34 82.82 -33.73
N ALA A 271 -35.36 81.68 -33.04
CA ALA A 271 -34.16 80.92 -32.72
C ALA A 271 -33.96 79.75 -33.70
N LEU A 272 -32.79 79.69 -34.33
CA LEU A 272 -32.31 78.51 -35.06
C LEU A 272 -31.26 77.80 -34.21
N LYS A 273 -31.42 76.49 -34.00
CA LYS A 273 -30.44 75.70 -33.27
C LYS A 273 -29.48 75.01 -34.24
N VAL A 274 -28.18 75.26 -34.10
CA VAL A 274 -27.14 74.71 -35.00
C VAL A 274 -26.34 73.63 -34.27
N LYS A 275 -26.34 72.40 -34.81
CA LYS A 275 -25.59 71.25 -34.30
C LYS A 275 -24.23 71.11 -34.99
N SER A 276 -23.27 70.53 -34.28
CA SER A 276 -21.96 70.14 -34.82
C SER A 276 -22.07 68.82 -35.58
N VAL A 277 -21.18 68.58 -36.55
CA VAL A 277 -21.11 67.33 -37.32
C VAL A 277 -19.81 66.60 -36.96
N PRO A 278 -19.80 65.82 -35.88
CA PRO A 278 -18.61 65.09 -35.47
C PRO A 278 -18.32 63.92 -36.42
N THR A 279 -17.06 63.52 -36.50
CA THR A 279 -16.62 62.33 -37.23
C THR A 279 -16.21 61.23 -36.25
N LEU A 280 -16.50 59.97 -36.59
CA LEU A 280 -16.19 58.81 -35.75
C LEU A 280 -15.40 57.78 -36.57
N SER A 281 -14.26 57.33 -36.04
CA SER A 281 -13.47 56.22 -36.59
C SER A 281 -13.37 55.07 -35.59
N LEU A 282 -13.18 53.85 -36.08
CA LEU A 282 -13.06 52.63 -35.26
C LEU A 282 -11.79 51.85 -35.64
N THR A 283 -11.12 51.31 -34.63
CA THR A 283 -9.96 50.41 -34.76
C THR A 283 -10.08 49.24 -33.78
N ALA A 284 -9.49 48.11 -34.13
CA ALA A 284 -9.33 46.94 -33.26
C ALA A 284 -7.85 46.75 -32.89
N ASP A 285 -7.61 46.16 -31.72
CA ASP A 285 -6.28 45.85 -31.19
C ASP A 285 -6.34 44.46 -30.53
N PRO A 286 -5.69 43.41 -31.11
CA PRO A 286 -4.92 43.43 -32.37
C PRO A 286 -5.82 43.70 -33.61
N PRO A 287 -5.25 44.18 -34.74
CA PRO A 287 -6.04 44.75 -35.85
C PRO A 287 -6.74 43.73 -36.76
N ASP A 288 -6.12 42.58 -37.06
CA ASP A 288 -6.62 41.65 -38.08
C ASP A 288 -7.40 40.45 -37.50
N ALA A 289 -6.86 39.85 -36.43
CA ALA A 289 -7.37 38.62 -35.83
C ALA A 289 -6.83 38.43 -34.41
N VAL A 290 -7.52 37.59 -33.62
CA VAL A 290 -7.08 37.16 -32.28
C VAL A 290 -7.25 35.64 -32.11
N ASP A 291 -6.32 34.99 -31.42
CA ASP A 291 -6.47 33.60 -30.95
C ASP A 291 -6.92 33.63 -29.47
N LEU A 292 -7.97 32.87 -29.13
CA LEU A 292 -8.48 32.73 -27.76
C LEU A 292 -7.40 32.17 -26.80
N PRO A 293 -7.43 32.48 -25.49
CA PRO A 293 -8.47 33.23 -24.76
C PRO A 293 -8.22 34.75 -24.71
N ASN A 294 -7.43 35.31 -25.63
CA ASN A 294 -7.16 36.75 -25.65
C ASN A 294 -8.41 37.54 -26.09
N ASN A 295 -8.58 38.74 -25.52
CA ASN A 295 -9.69 39.65 -25.83
C ASN A 295 -9.31 40.62 -26.95
N VAL A 296 -10.30 41.18 -27.65
CA VAL A 296 -10.10 42.31 -28.58
C VAL A 296 -10.37 43.62 -27.83
N ILE A 297 -9.51 44.63 -28.00
CA ILE A 297 -9.79 46.00 -27.55
C ILE A 297 -10.25 46.81 -28.76
N LEU A 298 -11.49 47.30 -28.73
CA LEU A 298 -11.98 48.27 -29.71
C LEU A 298 -11.69 49.68 -29.23
N LYS A 299 -11.21 50.54 -30.12
CA LYS A 299 -10.92 51.95 -29.85
C LYS A 299 -11.61 52.79 -30.91
N ALA A 300 -12.55 53.63 -30.48
CA ALA A 300 -13.27 54.56 -31.35
C ALA A 300 -12.87 56.00 -31.03
N THR A 301 -12.59 56.79 -32.06
CA THR A 301 -12.14 58.19 -31.92
C THR A 301 -13.20 59.13 -32.49
N LEU A 302 -13.80 59.95 -31.62
CA LEU A 302 -14.76 60.99 -31.98
C LEU A 302 -14.03 62.33 -32.10
N LEU A 303 -14.19 63.02 -33.23
CA LEU A 303 -13.59 64.33 -33.49
C LEU A 303 -14.65 65.35 -33.89
N ASN A 304 -14.33 66.65 -33.73
CA ASN A 304 -15.16 67.80 -34.09
C ASN A 304 -16.51 67.89 -33.34
N ALA A 305 -16.58 67.36 -32.13
CA ALA A 305 -17.74 67.47 -31.25
C ALA A 305 -17.68 68.74 -30.36
N SER A 306 -18.84 69.29 -30.02
CA SER A 306 -19.02 70.50 -29.20
C SER A 306 -19.59 70.20 -27.81
N PRO A 307 -19.21 70.92 -26.74
CA PRO A 307 -18.13 71.92 -26.65
C PRO A 307 -16.72 71.29 -26.66
N GLY A 308 -16.63 69.97 -26.79
CA GLY A 308 -15.40 69.21 -27.01
C GLY A 308 -15.70 67.72 -27.21
N ASN A 309 -14.68 66.94 -27.55
CA ASN A 309 -14.81 65.50 -27.82
C ASN A 309 -15.00 64.66 -26.55
N GLN A 310 -14.71 65.18 -25.36
CA GLN A 310 -14.74 64.45 -24.09
C GLN A 310 -16.16 64.22 -23.56
N GLY A 311 -16.37 63.13 -22.83
CA GLY A 311 -17.61 62.87 -22.09
C GLY A 311 -18.77 62.37 -22.95
N LYS A 312 -18.55 62.15 -24.25
CA LYS A 312 -19.52 61.59 -25.20
C LYS A 312 -19.53 60.07 -25.09
N THR A 313 -20.72 59.48 -25.00
CA THR A 313 -20.91 58.02 -24.95
C THR A 313 -20.85 57.42 -26.35
N ILE A 314 -19.89 56.53 -26.59
CA ILE A 314 -19.82 55.71 -27.81
C ILE A 314 -20.40 54.33 -27.52
N THR A 315 -21.30 53.89 -28.40
CA THR A 315 -21.91 52.56 -28.40
C THR A 315 -21.21 51.69 -29.45
N PHE A 316 -20.50 50.68 -28.97
CA PHE A 316 -19.84 49.65 -29.77
C PHE A 316 -20.78 48.46 -29.95
N THR A 317 -20.79 47.88 -31.14
CA THR A 317 -21.59 46.71 -31.48
C THR A 317 -20.69 45.56 -31.90
N ALA A 318 -21.01 44.36 -31.43
CA ALA A 318 -20.35 43.10 -31.77
C ALA A 318 -21.40 41.99 -31.90
N ALA A 319 -21.06 40.89 -32.58
CA ALA A 319 -21.98 39.75 -32.74
C ALA A 319 -22.44 39.10 -31.41
N ASN A 320 -21.71 39.31 -30.32
CA ASN A 320 -22.03 38.82 -28.97
C ASN A 320 -22.68 39.86 -28.05
N GLY A 321 -22.84 41.13 -28.45
CA GLY A 321 -23.51 42.13 -27.64
C GLY A 321 -23.20 43.59 -27.98
N THR A 322 -23.73 44.49 -27.15
CA THR A 322 -23.54 45.94 -27.23
C THR A 322 -22.79 46.42 -26.00
N TYR A 323 -21.75 47.24 -26.22
CA TYR A 323 -20.86 47.75 -25.18
C TYR A 323 -20.82 49.28 -25.27
N THR A 324 -20.66 49.97 -24.14
CA THR A 324 -20.52 51.43 -24.12
C THR A 324 -19.24 51.85 -23.43
N ALA A 325 -18.62 52.93 -23.93
CA ALA A 325 -17.53 53.61 -23.26
C ALA A 325 -17.64 55.13 -23.48
N ILE A 326 -17.05 55.88 -22.56
CA ILE A 326 -17.04 57.35 -22.59
C ILE A 326 -15.72 57.80 -23.18
N THR A 327 -15.77 58.83 -24.04
CA THR A 327 -14.60 59.47 -24.64
C THR A 327 -13.75 60.24 -23.62
N ASP A 328 -12.43 60.06 -23.72
CA ASP A 328 -11.43 60.82 -22.96
C ASP A 328 -11.22 62.25 -23.53
N SER A 329 -10.24 62.97 -22.99
CA SER A 329 -9.90 64.34 -23.44
C SER A 329 -9.38 64.44 -24.88
N SER A 330 -8.96 63.33 -25.49
CA SER A 330 -8.58 63.27 -26.91
C SER A 330 -9.76 62.92 -27.83
N GLY A 331 -10.89 62.47 -27.26
CA GLY A 331 -12.03 61.95 -28.00
C GLY A 331 -12.00 60.43 -28.20
N VAL A 332 -11.08 59.71 -27.55
CA VAL A 332 -10.99 58.25 -27.65
C VAL A 332 -11.86 57.59 -26.59
N ALA A 333 -12.78 56.74 -27.02
CA ALA A 333 -13.45 55.76 -26.19
C ALA A 333 -12.86 54.37 -26.50
N ALA A 334 -12.68 53.53 -25.47
CA ALA A 334 -12.17 52.18 -25.65
C ALA A 334 -12.98 51.16 -24.83
N CYS A 335 -13.22 49.98 -25.39
CA CYS A 335 -13.87 48.87 -24.69
C CYS A 335 -13.16 47.54 -25.01
N THR A 336 -13.21 46.61 -24.06
CA THR A 336 -12.66 45.26 -24.22
C THR A 336 -13.79 44.28 -24.49
N ILE A 337 -13.78 43.66 -25.68
CA ILE A 337 -14.74 42.64 -26.06
C ILE A 337 -14.29 41.31 -25.45
N THR A 338 -14.99 40.90 -24.40
CA THR A 338 -14.82 39.62 -23.70
C THR A 338 -15.88 38.61 -24.16
N ASN A 339 -15.76 37.35 -23.71
CA ASN A 339 -16.67 36.26 -24.07
C ASN A 339 -16.78 36.07 -25.60
N LEU A 340 -15.63 36.11 -26.27
CA LEU A 340 -15.49 35.74 -27.68
C LEU A 340 -15.47 34.22 -27.82
N THR A 341 -15.98 33.73 -28.94
CA THR A 341 -15.96 32.31 -29.35
C THR A 341 -15.32 32.21 -30.72
N GLN A 342 -14.76 31.04 -31.08
CA GLN A 342 -14.19 30.85 -32.42
C GLN A 342 -15.21 31.21 -33.52
N GLY A 343 -14.81 32.05 -34.48
CA GLY A 343 -15.69 32.51 -35.55
C GLY A 343 -15.21 33.80 -36.22
N THR A 344 -16.12 34.43 -36.98
CA THR A 344 -15.87 35.69 -37.68
C THR A 344 -16.81 36.76 -37.15
N TYR A 345 -16.26 37.93 -36.81
CA TYR A 345 -16.99 39.04 -36.21
C TYR A 345 -17.04 40.25 -37.16
N THR A 346 -18.12 41.01 -37.03
CA THR A 346 -18.18 42.41 -37.45
C THR A 346 -18.27 43.28 -36.20
N PHE A 347 -17.47 44.34 -36.14
CA PHE A 347 -17.47 45.32 -35.07
C PHE A 347 -17.85 46.71 -35.61
N GLY A 348 -18.83 47.34 -34.98
CA GLY A 348 -19.27 48.70 -35.29
C GLY A 348 -19.13 49.65 -34.11
N ALA A 349 -19.18 50.95 -34.38
CA ALA A 349 -19.19 51.99 -33.34
C ALA A 349 -20.05 53.17 -33.78
N SER A 350 -20.84 53.69 -32.84
CA SER A 350 -21.80 54.77 -33.07
C SER A 350 -21.86 55.74 -31.91
N PHE A 351 -22.00 57.02 -32.24
CA PHE A 351 -22.36 58.11 -31.35
C PHE A 351 -23.77 58.54 -31.72
N ALA A 352 -24.71 58.46 -30.77
CA ALA A 352 -26.15 58.68 -31.03
C ALA A 352 -26.53 60.16 -31.29
N GLY A 353 -25.56 61.08 -31.24
CA GLY A 353 -25.83 62.51 -31.17
C GLY A 353 -26.19 62.96 -29.75
N ASP A 354 -26.32 64.26 -29.56
CA ASP A 354 -26.87 64.86 -28.35
C ASP A 354 -27.61 66.18 -28.69
N THR A 355 -27.79 67.06 -27.71
CA THR A 355 -28.41 68.38 -27.91
C THR A 355 -27.70 69.19 -29.00
N ASP A 356 -26.37 69.16 -29.03
CA ASP A 356 -25.49 70.10 -29.74
C ASP A 356 -24.63 69.41 -30.82
N ASN A 357 -24.75 68.09 -30.96
CA ASN A 357 -23.97 67.24 -31.85
C ASN A 357 -24.90 66.31 -32.63
N SER A 358 -24.70 66.23 -33.94
CA SER A 358 -25.37 65.25 -34.80
C SER A 358 -24.84 63.82 -34.54
N PRO A 359 -25.62 62.77 -34.86
CA PRO A 359 -25.15 61.39 -34.78
C PRO A 359 -23.97 61.13 -35.72
N ALA A 360 -23.06 60.24 -35.31
CA ALA A 360 -21.92 59.81 -36.12
C ALA A 360 -21.74 58.29 -36.00
N VAL A 361 -21.35 57.64 -37.10
CA VAL A 361 -21.15 56.18 -37.16
C VAL A 361 -19.82 55.91 -37.85
N ALA A 362 -19.02 55.01 -37.30
CA ALA A 362 -17.76 54.57 -37.90
C ALA A 362 -18.01 53.60 -39.06
N ALA A 363 -17.00 53.39 -39.90
CA ALA A 363 -17.00 52.23 -40.79
C ALA A 363 -16.80 50.94 -39.97
N ASP A 364 -17.65 49.94 -40.21
CA ASP A 364 -17.59 48.65 -39.51
C ASP A 364 -16.32 47.86 -39.89
N ILE A 365 -15.61 47.33 -38.88
CA ILE A 365 -14.54 46.35 -39.07
C ILE A 365 -15.21 45.01 -39.38
N ASN A 366 -15.17 44.58 -40.63
CA ASN A 366 -15.82 43.37 -41.13
C ASN A 366 -14.82 42.22 -41.32
N GLY A 367 -15.23 41.00 -41.00
CA GLY A 367 -14.43 39.81 -41.27
C GLY A 367 -13.36 39.50 -40.23
N TYR A 368 -13.41 40.15 -39.05
CA TYR A 368 -12.41 39.98 -38.00
C TYR A 368 -12.41 38.54 -37.48
N SER A 369 -11.24 37.89 -37.48
CA SER A 369 -11.15 36.45 -37.18
C SER A 369 -10.84 36.18 -35.70
N VAL A 370 -11.64 35.34 -35.07
CA VAL A 370 -11.37 34.78 -33.73
C VAL A 370 -11.03 33.30 -33.90
N GLY A 371 -9.76 32.95 -33.69
CA GLY A 371 -9.26 31.58 -33.69
C GLY A 371 -9.20 30.95 -32.30
N LEU A 372 -8.95 29.64 -32.25
CA LEU A 372 -8.62 28.92 -31.02
C LEU A 372 -7.11 29.03 -30.76
N GLY A 373 -6.65 29.31 -29.54
CA GLY A 373 -5.22 29.37 -29.23
C GLY A 373 -4.50 28.02 -29.35
N THR A 374 -3.18 28.06 -29.45
CA THR A 374 -2.34 26.86 -29.23
C THR A 374 -2.32 26.51 -27.74
N GLN A 375 -2.46 25.23 -27.39
CA GLN A 375 -2.22 24.78 -26.02
C GLN A 375 -0.75 24.98 -25.62
N ALA A 376 -0.51 25.13 -24.31
CA ALA A 376 0.83 24.91 -23.75
C ALA A 376 1.32 23.49 -24.04
N GLU A 377 2.64 23.29 -24.02
CA GLU A 377 3.28 22.01 -24.30
C GLU A 377 2.66 20.87 -23.47
N LEU A 378 2.38 19.73 -24.12
CA LEU A 378 1.78 18.56 -23.50
C LEU A 378 2.86 17.51 -23.26
N THR A 379 3.06 17.13 -22.00
CA THR A 379 4.06 16.13 -21.59
C THR A 379 3.36 14.83 -21.19
N LEU A 380 3.81 13.70 -21.71
CA LEU A 380 3.37 12.35 -21.32
C LEU A 380 4.24 11.81 -20.18
N ASN A 381 3.61 11.36 -19.10
CA ASN A 381 4.24 10.81 -17.90
C ASN A 381 3.73 9.39 -17.61
N GLY A 382 4.48 8.64 -16.80
CA GLY A 382 4.15 7.24 -16.43
C GLY A 382 4.67 6.18 -17.41
N LEU A 383 5.61 6.54 -18.28
CA LEU A 383 6.21 5.65 -19.27
C LEU A 383 7.73 5.49 -19.02
N ASN A 384 8.19 4.25 -18.83
CA ASN A 384 9.62 3.91 -18.78
C ASN A 384 10.17 3.69 -20.20
N SER A 385 11.48 3.82 -20.38
CA SER A 385 12.16 3.57 -21.67
C SER A 385 12.17 2.09 -22.08
N ALA A 386 12.05 1.16 -21.13
CA ALA A 386 11.96 -0.26 -21.38
C ALA A 386 11.12 -0.99 -20.32
N TYR A 387 10.56 -2.13 -20.72
CA TYR A 387 9.83 -3.07 -19.87
C TYR A 387 10.24 -4.51 -20.19
N THR A 388 9.79 -5.46 -19.37
CA THR A 388 9.88 -6.91 -19.63
C THR A 388 8.48 -7.48 -19.64
N TYR A 389 8.21 -8.48 -20.48
CA TYR A 389 6.92 -9.17 -20.51
C TYR A 389 6.52 -9.71 -19.13
N GLY A 390 5.22 -9.67 -18.80
CA GLY A 390 4.71 -10.11 -17.50
C GLY A 390 4.96 -9.13 -16.35
N CYS A 391 5.37 -7.88 -16.63
CA CYS A 391 5.27 -6.79 -15.68
C CYS A 391 3.82 -6.33 -15.49
N ASP A 392 3.51 -5.76 -14.33
CA ASP A 392 2.16 -5.27 -14.01
C ASP A 392 1.74 -4.10 -14.90
N SER A 393 0.43 -3.98 -15.11
CA SER A 393 -0.18 -2.85 -15.83
C SER A 393 0.06 -1.53 -15.07
N PHE A 394 0.33 -0.46 -15.82
CA PHE A 394 0.67 0.86 -15.28
C PHE A 394 -0.20 1.95 -15.89
N SER A 395 -0.42 3.04 -15.15
CA SER A 395 -1.31 4.13 -15.56
C SER A 395 -0.52 5.35 -16.04
N LEU A 396 -0.94 5.91 -17.17
CA LEU A 396 -0.41 7.12 -17.78
C LEU A 396 -1.03 8.37 -17.16
N SER A 397 -0.30 9.47 -17.24
CA SER A 397 -0.83 10.82 -16.97
C SER A 397 -0.19 11.84 -17.91
N THR A 398 -0.80 13.00 -18.06
CA THR A 398 -0.22 14.14 -18.79
C THR A 398 -0.04 15.33 -17.86
N SER A 399 1.00 16.13 -18.11
CA SER A 399 1.20 17.46 -17.53
C SER A 399 1.29 18.49 -18.64
N GLY A 400 0.96 19.75 -18.35
CA GLY A 400 0.81 20.77 -19.38
C GLY A 400 -0.48 20.59 -20.21
N GLY A 401 -0.46 21.03 -21.47
CA GLY A 401 -1.69 21.29 -22.23
C GLY A 401 -2.42 22.55 -21.73
N SER A 402 -3.54 22.91 -22.37
CA SER A 402 -4.37 24.05 -21.94
C SER A 402 -5.85 23.80 -22.25
N GLY A 403 -6.73 24.51 -21.55
CA GLY A 403 -8.19 24.36 -21.69
C GLY A 403 -8.75 23.06 -21.11
N SER A 404 -10.05 22.86 -21.25
CA SER A 404 -10.83 21.76 -20.67
C SER A 404 -10.94 20.50 -21.54
N GLY A 405 -10.46 20.53 -22.79
CA GLY A 405 -10.53 19.38 -23.71
C GLY A 405 -9.95 18.09 -23.13
N ALA A 406 -10.64 16.97 -23.32
CA ALA A 406 -10.31 15.68 -22.69
C ALA A 406 -9.02 15.03 -23.23
N VAL A 407 -8.35 14.26 -22.39
CA VAL A 407 -7.12 13.50 -22.75
C VAL A 407 -7.46 12.06 -23.11
N SER A 408 -6.88 11.58 -24.20
CA SER A 408 -6.95 10.20 -24.68
C SER A 408 -5.54 9.65 -24.92
N TYR A 409 -5.38 8.32 -24.83
CA TYR A 409 -4.10 7.64 -24.99
C TYR A 409 -4.24 6.51 -26.02
N THR A 410 -3.30 6.40 -26.94
CA THR A 410 -3.27 5.37 -27.98
C THR A 410 -1.89 4.76 -28.10
N SER A 411 -1.80 3.47 -28.43
CA SER A 411 -0.56 2.76 -28.76
C SER A 411 -0.50 2.54 -30.26
N ASN A 412 0.68 2.68 -30.86
CA ASN A 412 0.88 2.36 -32.28
C ASN A 412 0.84 0.84 -32.57
N ASP A 413 1.16 -0.01 -31.59
CA ASP A 413 1.02 -1.46 -31.65
C ASP A 413 0.31 -1.98 -30.39
N SER A 414 -1.02 -2.08 -30.49
CA SER A 414 -1.88 -2.65 -29.44
C SER A 414 -1.65 -4.15 -29.19
N SER A 415 -0.93 -4.84 -30.09
CA SER A 415 -0.53 -6.23 -29.90
C SER A 415 0.77 -6.39 -29.11
N VAL A 416 1.55 -5.30 -28.92
CA VAL A 416 2.69 -5.21 -27.99
C VAL A 416 2.25 -4.59 -26.66
N ALA A 417 1.54 -3.47 -26.70
CA ALA A 417 1.03 -2.78 -25.52
C ALA A 417 -0.36 -2.19 -25.81
N SER A 418 -1.39 -2.75 -25.17
CA SER A 418 -2.77 -2.27 -25.29
C SER A 418 -3.07 -1.18 -24.25
N VAL A 419 -3.87 -0.17 -24.60
CA VAL A 419 -4.27 0.91 -23.68
C VAL A 419 -5.78 0.91 -23.48
N THR A 420 -6.23 0.93 -22.23
CA THR A 420 -7.65 1.03 -21.86
C THR A 420 -7.82 2.18 -20.87
N GLY A 421 -8.54 3.23 -21.28
CA GLY A 421 -8.57 4.50 -20.53
C GLY A 421 -7.18 5.13 -20.54
N ASN A 422 -6.53 5.21 -19.37
CA ASN A 422 -5.13 5.60 -19.23
C ASN A 422 -4.21 4.43 -18.80
N THR A 423 -4.72 3.20 -18.65
CA THR A 423 -3.92 2.06 -18.19
C THR A 423 -3.36 1.27 -19.38
N VAL A 424 -2.05 1.03 -19.37
CA VAL A 424 -1.32 0.23 -20.35
C VAL A 424 -1.12 -1.17 -19.79
N THR A 425 -1.35 -2.18 -20.63
CA THR A 425 -1.03 -3.59 -20.36
C THR A 425 -0.09 -4.11 -21.44
N ILE A 426 1.05 -4.65 -21.02
CA ILE A 426 2.05 -5.25 -21.92
C ILE A 426 1.58 -6.65 -22.34
N GLN A 427 1.37 -6.83 -23.63
CA GLN A 427 0.78 -8.04 -24.22
C GLN A 427 1.83 -9.05 -24.71
N LYS A 428 2.97 -8.56 -25.21
CA LYS A 428 4.13 -9.36 -25.64
C LYS A 428 5.39 -8.48 -25.74
N ALA A 429 6.55 -9.10 -25.92
CA ALA A 429 7.81 -8.46 -26.26
C ALA A 429 7.80 -7.88 -27.69
N GLY A 430 8.43 -6.73 -27.87
CA GLY A 430 8.36 -5.94 -29.10
C GLY A 430 8.72 -4.49 -28.83
N LYS A 431 8.20 -3.58 -29.67
CA LYS A 431 8.44 -2.14 -29.58
C LYS A 431 7.13 -1.39 -29.79
N PHE A 432 6.92 -0.31 -29.04
CA PHE A 432 5.73 0.53 -29.17
C PHE A 432 6.01 2.00 -28.82
N THR A 433 5.14 2.89 -29.25
CA THR A 433 5.05 4.28 -28.82
C THR A 433 3.63 4.56 -28.34
N ILE A 434 3.50 5.42 -27.33
CA ILE A 434 2.22 5.95 -26.87
C ILE A 434 2.06 7.37 -27.38
N THR A 435 0.93 7.66 -28.03
CA THR A 435 0.48 9.03 -28.28
C THR A 435 -0.58 9.41 -27.26
N ALA A 436 -0.34 10.47 -26.50
CA ALA A 436 -1.36 11.15 -25.73
C ALA A 436 -1.90 12.32 -26.55
N ALA A 437 -3.21 12.40 -26.71
CA ALA A 437 -3.89 13.47 -27.44
C ALA A 437 -4.92 14.15 -26.52
N LYS A 438 -4.75 15.46 -26.32
CA LYS A 438 -5.69 16.32 -25.61
C LYS A 438 -6.52 17.08 -26.64
N ALA A 439 -7.81 16.74 -26.70
CA ALA A 439 -8.75 17.28 -27.67
C ALA A 439 -8.86 18.81 -27.62
N ALA A 440 -9.30 19.40 -28.73
CA ALA A 440 -9.68 20.81 -28.80
C ALA A 440 -10.87 21.12 -27.86
N ASP A 441 -11.03 22.39 -27.51
CA ASP A 441 -12.18 22.91 -26.79
C ASP A 441 -12.60 24.30 -27.31
N SER A 442 -13.43 25.02 -26.57
CA SER A 442 -13.95 26.34 -26.96
C SER A 442 -12.89 27.43 -27.08
N SER A 443 -11.68 27.21 -26.54
CA SER A 443 -10.62 28.22 -26.48
C SER A 443 -9.31 27.75 -27.12
N PHE A 444 -9.04 26.44 -27.17
CA PHE A 444 -7.76 25.90 -27.66
C PHE A 444 -7.91 24.83 -28.76
N LYS A 445 -6.98 24.86 -29.72
CA LYS A 445 -6.74 23.83 -30.75
C LYS A 445 -6.35 22.51 -30.07
N GLU A 446 -6.51 21.37 -30.75
CA GLU A 446 -6.04 20.09 -30.22
C GLU A 446 -4.50 20.05 -30.09
N ALA A 447 -3.99 19.24 -29.18
CA ALA A 447 -2.57 19.03 -28.96
C ALA A 447 -2.27 17.56 -28.69
N SER A 448 -1.13 17.07 -29.17
CA SER A 448 -0.71 15.69 -28.92
C SER A 448 0.80 15.59 -28.73
N VAL A 449 1.23 14.53 -28.04
CA VAL A 449 2.62 14.18 -27.81
C VAL A 449 2.79 12.66 -27.96
N THR A 450 3.80 12.24 -28.70
CA THR A 450 4.15 10.82 -28.87
C THR A 450 5.44 10.52 -28.10
N SER A 451 5.47 9.40 -27.38
CA SER A 451 6.66 8.96 -26.67
C SER A 451 7.82 8.64 -27.62
N SER A 452 9.04 8.61 -27.08
CA SER A 452 10.11 7.82 -27.71
C SER A 452 9.71 6.34 -27.77
N GLU A 453 10.38 5.57 -28.64
CA GLU A 453 10.15 4.13 -28.79
C GLU A 453 10.51 3.38 -27.50
N VAL A 454 9.53 2.69 -26.92
CA VAL A 454 9.67 1.83 -25.74
C VAL A 454 9.91 0.40 -26.20
N THR A 455 10.94 -0.24 -25.64
CA THR A 455 11.25 -1.66 -25.94
C THR A 455 10.75 -2.57 -24.82
N VAL A 456 9.99 -3.61 -25.18
CA VAL A 456 9.59 -4.69 -24.28
C VAL A 456 10.45 -5.93 -24.56
N SER A 457 11.21 -6.38 -23.56
CA SER A 457 12.01 -7.61 -23.65
C SER A 457 11.16 -8.85 -23.32
N PRO A 458 11.43 -10.02 -23.93
CA PRO A 458 10.82 -11.27 -23.48
C PRO A 458 11.33 -11.64 -22.08
N ALA A 459 10.49 -12.27 -21.27
CA ALA A 459 10.80 -12.59 -19.89
C ALA A 459 11.68 -13.85 -19.76
N THR A 460 12.46 -13.92 -18.68
CA THR A 460 12.97 -15.19 -18.15
C THR A 460 11.85 -15.91 -17.39
N PRO A 461 11.39 -17.09 -17.83
CA PRO A 461 10.55 -17.94 -17.00
C PRO A 461 11.40 -18.61 -15.91
N ASP A 462 10.80 -18.91 -14.77
CA ASP A 462 11.41 -19.80 -13.78
C ASP A 462 11.22 -21.24 -14.25
N ILE A 463 12.32 -21.98 -14.41
CA ILE A 463 12.28 -23.40 -14.80
C ILE A 463 12.75 -24.27 -13.63
N SER A 464 11.97 -25.30 -13.32
CA SER A 464 12.30 -26.29 -12.30
C SER A 464 12.10 -27.69 -12.85
N MET A 465 12.85 -28.64 -12.30
CA MET A 465 12.66 -30.07 -12.52
C MET A 465 12.39 -30.74 -11.18
N THR A 466 11.45 -31.67 -11.14
CA THR A 466 11.34 -32.71 -10.12
C THR A 466 11.50 -34.07 -10.79
N ALA A 467 11.78 -35.10 -10.00
CA ALA A 467 11.69 -36.46 -10.50
C ALA A 467 11.22 -37.41 -9.40
N THR A 468 10.58 -38.51 -9.81
CA THR A 468 10.07 -39.56 -8.93
C THR A 468 10.38 -40.93 -9.51
N GLY A 469 10.65 -41.91 -8.64
CA GLY A 469 11.18 -43.22 -9.04
C GLY A 469 12.69 -43.21 -9.31
N GLY A 470 13.19 -44.24 -9.98
CA GLY A 470 14.61 -44.37 -10.34
C GLY A 470 15.58 -44.68 -9.20
N SER A 471 15.10 -45.21 -8.06
CA SER A 471 15.96 -45.53 -6.92
C SER A 471 17.01 -46.59 -7.27
N ASN A 472 16.64 -47.59 -8.08
CA ASN A 472 17.50 -48.71 -8.46
C ASN A 472 17.46 -48.98 -9.98
N ILE A 473 18.40 -49.78 -10.47
CA ILE A 473 18.41 -50.31 -11.83
C ILE A 473 17.06 -50.95 -12.21
N ASN A 474 16.58 -50.62 -13.41
CA ASN A 474 15.26 -50.92 -13.95
C ASN A 474 14.03 -50.25 -13.29
N ASP A 475 14.15 -49.60 -12.12
CA ASP A 475 13.06 -48.72 -11.65
C ASP A 475 12.95 -47.53 -12.63
N PRO A 476 11.77 -47.25 -13.22
CA PRO A 476 11.62 -46.09 -14.09
C PRO A 476 11.69 -44.80 -13.28
N ILE A 477 12.30 -43.76 -13.86
CA ILE A 477 12.28 -42.39 -13.32
C ILE A 477 11.40 -41.51 -14.19
N ILE A 478 10.44 -40.83 -13.56
CA ILE A 478 9.59 -39.83 -14.21
C ILE A 478 10.21 -38.46 -13.94
N LEU A 479 10.69 -37.81 -14.99
CA LEU A 479 11.15 -36.42 -14.96
C LEU A 479 9.94 -35.52 -15.21
N ILE A 480 9.71 -34.52 -14.35
CA ILE A 480 8.65 -33.51 -14.51
C ILE A 480 9.29 -32.14 -14.48
N VAL A 481 9.05 -31.34 -15.52
CA VAL A 481 9.60 -30.01 -15.70
C VAL A 481 8.47 -29.00 -15.68
N THR A 482 8.50 -28.10 -14.70
CA THR A 482 7.54 -26.99 -14.57
C THR A 482 8.23 -25.69 -15.00
N VAL A 483 7.68 -25.05 -16.03
CA VAL A 483 8.10 -23.76 -16.58
C VAL A 483 7.08 -22.71 -16.14
N ALA A 484 7.38 -22.02 -15.05
CA ALA A 484 6.48 -21.06 -14.43
C ALA A 484 6.53 -19.70 -15.12
N LYS A 485 5.40 -19.00 -15.09
CA LYS A 485 5.28 -17.63 -15.59
C LYS A 485 6.07 -16.63 -14.75
N ALA A 486 6.69 -15.65 -15.42
CA ALA A 486 7.15 -14.44 -14.74
C ALA A 486 5.97 -13.49 -14.45
N GLY A 487 5.81 -13.09 -13.19
CA GLY A 487 4.88 -12.05 -12.74
C GLY A 487 3.42 -12.26 -13.15
N THR A 488 2.81 -11.23 -13.73
CA THR A 488 1.42 -11.20 -14.19
C THR A 488 1.22 -11.74 -15.61
N GLY A 489 2.27 -12.25 -16.26
CA GLY A 489 2.21 -12.86 -17.60
C GLY A 489 1.35 -14.14 -17.70
N MET A 490 1.20 -14.65 -18.93
CA MET A 490 0.52 -15.92 -19.20
C MET A 490 1.37 -17.13 -18.75
N ILE A 491 0.73 -18.28 -18.52
CA ILE A 491 1.45 -19.55 -18.34
C ILE A 491 2.25 -19.84 -19.62
N PRO A 492 3.56 -20.16 -19.53
CA PRO A 492 4.39 -20.46 -20.69
C PRO A 492 3.86 -21.65 -21.51
N THR A 493 3.93 -21.52 -22.83
CA THR A 493 3.58 -22.57 -23.79
C THR A 493 4.77 -22.89 -24.69
N GLY A 494 4.69 -23.97 -25.47
CA GLY A 494 5.80 -24.48 -26.27
C GLY A 494 6.28 -25.85 -25.74
N THR A 495 7.54 -26.18 -25.98
CA THR A 495 8.08 -27.52 -25.74
C THR A 495 9.33 -27.54 -24.86
N VAL A 496 9.55 -28.70 -24.24
CA VAL A 496 10.75 -29.04 -23.46
C VAL A 496 11.44 -30.22 -24.14
N THR A 497 12.76 -30.10 -24.32
CA THR A 497 13.63 -31.21 -24.73
C THR A 497 14.30 -31.80 -23.49
N PHE A 498 14.14 -33.10 -23.27
CA PHE A 498 14.77 -33.88 -22.21
C PHE A 498 16.02 -34.57 -22.75
N SER A 499 17.12 -34.51 -22.00
CA SER A 499 18.43 -35.05 -22.39
C SER A 499 19.19 -35.63 -21.19
N GLU A 500 20.07 -36.59 -21.46
CA GLU A 500 21.08 -37.09 -20.53
C GLU A 500 22.48 -36.76 -21.06
N GLY A 501 23.25 -35.97 -20.31
CA GLY A 501 24.52 -35.43 -20.78
C GLY A 501 24.33 -34.64 -22.09
N SER A 502 24.84 -35.18 -23.20
CA SER A 502 24.67 -34.65 -24.56
C SER A 502 23.62 -35.40 -25.41
N THR A 503 23.04 -36.48 -24.89
CA THR A 503 22.09 -37.35 -25.62
C THR A 503 20.66 -36.86 -25.40
N VAL A 504 19.95 -36.50 -26.46
CA VAL A 504 18.51 -36.20 -26.38
C VAL A 504 17.73 -37.50 -26.16
N LEU A 505 16.92 -37.54 -25.11
CA LEU A 505 16.03 -38.66 -24.78
C LEU A 505 14.64 -38.45 -25.37
N ALA A 506 14.14 -37.21 -25.33
CA ALA A 506 12.92 -36.79 -26.00
C ALA A 506 13.02 -35.31 -26.41
N ALA A 507 12.77 -35.02 -27.68
CA ALA A 507 12.58 -33.67 -28.17
C ALA A 507 11.09 -33.29 -28.14
N ASP A 508 10.82 -31.98 -28.16
CA ASP A 508 9.49 -31.41 -28.40
C ASP A 508 8.33 -31.90 -27.51
N VAL A 509 8.61 -32.18 -26.23
CA VAL A 509 7.57 -32.54 -25.26
C VAL A 509 6.78 -31.28 -24.86
N SER A 510 5.54 -31.18 -25.33
CA SER A 510 4.66 -30.04 -25.08
C SER A 510 4.38 -29.79 -23.60
N LEU A 511 4.37 -28.51 -23.20
CA LEU A 511 3.84 -28.08 -21.90
C LEU A 511 2.31 -28.25 -21.86
N ASN A 512 1.80 -28.71 -20.71
CA ASN A 512 0.38 -28.78 -20.39
C ASN A 512 -0.20 -27.39 -20.01
N GLY A 513 -1.49 -27.32 -19.70
CA GLY A 513 -2.16 -26.07 -19.29
C GLY A 513 -1.67 -25.44 -17.98
N SER A 514 -0.87 -26.16 -17.19
CA SER A 514 -0.20 -25.66 -15.97
C SER A 514 1.24 -25.18 -16.22
N GLY A 515 1.77 -25.35 -17.44
CA GLY A 515 3.16 -25.06 -17.76
C GLY A 515 4.11 -26.23 -17.45
N GLU A 516 3.63 -27.48 -17.50
CA GLU A 516 4.43 -28.66 -17.15
C GLU A 516 4.58 -29.65 -18.32
N ALA A 517 5.77 -30.20 -18.50
CA ALA A 517 6.03 -31.35 -19.37
C ALA A 517 6.62 -32.50 -18.54
N SER A 518 6.32 -33.75 -18.91
CA SER A 518 6.87 -34.93 -18.24
C SER A 518 7.40 -35.97 -19.23
N PHE A 519 8.43 -36.70 -18.81
CA PHE A 519 9.06 -37.76 -19.59
C PHE A 519 9.56 -38.88 -18.67
N THR A 520 9.36 -40.13 -19.07
CA THR A 520 9.77 -41.31 -18.28
C THR A 520 10.98 -41.97 -18.92
N VAL A 521 12.05 -42.13 -18.15
CA VAL A 521 13.22 -42.93 -18.53
C VAL A 521 13.09 -44.32 -17.89
N SER A 522 13.27 -45.37 -18.68
CA SER A 522 13.20 -46.78 -18.25
C SER A 522 14.54 -47.47 -18.49
N ASN A 523 14.76 -48.63 -17.83
CA ASN A 523 15.99 -49.42 -17.93
C ASN A 523 17.25 -48.65 -17.50
N LEU A 524 17.14 -47.90 -16.39
CA LEU A 524 18.27 -47.17 -15.81
C LEU A 524 19.42 -48.12 -15.44
N THR A 525 20.66 -47.71 -15.69
CA THR A 525 21.87 -48.36 -15.20
C THR A 525 22.18 -47.95 -13.76
N ALA A 526 22.94 -48.75 -13.02
CA ALA A 526 23.50 -48.27 -11.74
C ALA A 526 24.58 -47.19 -11.99
N GLY A 527 24.52 -46.07 -11.26
CA GLY A 527 25.44 -44.94 -11.44
C GLY A 527 24.79 -43.57 -11.20
N ASN A 528 25.50 -42.48 -11.51
CA ASN A 528 24.97 -41.11 -11.43
C ASN A 528 24.53 -40.63 -12.82
N HIS A 529 23.22 -40.57 -13.03
CA HIS A 529 22.58 -40.04 -14.22
C HIS A 529 22.47 -38.51 -14.13
N THR A 530 22.59 -37.80 -15.27
CA THR A 530 22.61 -36.32 -15.31
C THR A 530 21.65 -35.81 -16.36
N TYR A 531 20.41 -35.54 -15.94
CA TYR A 531 19.34 -35.10 -16.80
C TYR A 531 19.32 -33.58 -16.93
N THR A 532 19.34 -33.09 -18.16
CA THR A 532 19.12 -31.68 -18.50
C THR A 532 17.84 -31.56 -19.31
N SER A 533 16.97 -30.64 -18.92
CA SER A 533 15.77 -30.30 -19.67
C SER A 533 15.82 -28.85 -20.11
N ALA A 534 15.61 -28.62 -21.40
CA ALA A 534 15.68 -27.30 -22.03
C ALA A 534 14.31 -26.91 -22.60
N TYR A 535 13.73 -25.82 -22.08
CA TYR A 535 12.56 -25.17 -22.63
C TYR A 535 12.96 -24.28 -23.82
N SER A 536 12.24 -24.40 -24.93
CA SER A 536 12.52 -23.67 -26.18
C SER A 536 12.43 -22.14 -26.06
N GLY A 537 11.66 -21.65 -25.08
CA GLY A 537 11.10 -20.30 -25.12
C GLY A 537 9.81 -20.25 -25.95
N GLN A 538 9.08 -19.15 -25.81
CA GLN A 538 7.86 -18.83 -26.56
C GLN A 538 8.10 -17.49 -27.25
N THR A 539 8.12 -17.48 -28.59
CA THR A 539 8.48 -16.32 -29.42
C THR A 539 7.66 -15.08 -29.06
N GLY A 540 8.34 -14.06 -28.54
CA GLY A 540 7.71 -12.81 -28.10
C GLY A 540 7.20 -12.81 -26.66
N TYR A 541 7.38 -13.86 -25.87
CA TYR A 541 6.87 -13.94 -24.48
C TYR A 541 7.97 -14.35 -23.50
N TYR A 542 8.59 -15.50 -23.72
CA TYR A 542 9.56 -16.10 -22.80
C TYR A 542 10.82 -16.56 -23.54
N ILE A 543 12.00 -16.31 -22.98
CA ILE A 543 13.27 -16.83 -23.52
C ILE A 543 13.51 -18.28 -23.12
N GLY A 544 14.30 -18.99 -23.91
CA GLY A 544 14.74 -20.35 -23.59
C GLY A 544 15.56 -20.42 -22.30
N ARG A 545 15.37 -21.50 -21.54
CA ARG A 545 16.03 -21.80 -20.26
C ARG A 545 16.25 -23.30 -20.16
N SER A 546 17.25 -23.72 -19.38
CA SER A 546 17.48 -25.12 -19.06
C SER A 546 17.66 -25.33 -17.55
N VAL A 547 17.30 -26.52 -17.09
CA VAL A 547 17.51 -27.00 -15.72
C VAL A 547 18.19 -28.36 -15.78
N THR A 548 19.19 -28.57 -14.91
CA THR A 548 19.95 -29.83 -14.81
C THR A 548 19.80 -30.41 -13.41
N ARG A 549 19.65 -31.73 -13.32
CA ARG A 549 19.57 -32.49 -12.06
C ARG A 549 20.35 -33.80 -12.17
N ASN A 550 21.03 -34.15 -11.10
CA ASN A 550 21.76 -35.39 -10.95
C ASN A 550 20.94 -36.37 -10.11
N PHE A 551 20.93 -37.64 -10.49
CA PHE A 551 20.26 -38.72 -9.76
C PHE A 551 21.17 -39.94 -9.66
N GLY A 552 21.41 -40.41 -8.44
CA GLY A 552 22.10 -41.67 -8.19
C GLY A 552 21.11 -42.83 -8.25
N VAL A 553 21.39 -43.80 -9.10
CA VAL A 553 20.63 -45.04 -9.28
C VAL A 553 21.42 -46.19 -8.66
N GLY A 554 20.82 -46.89 -7.71
CA GLY A 554 21.41 -48.02 -7.00
C GLY A 554 21.34 -49.36 -7.72
N LEU A 555 21.91 -50.39 -7.10
CA LEU A 555 21.66 -51.79 -7.45
C LEU A 555 20.33 -52.24 -6.83
N ALA A 556 19.61 -53.15 -7.47
CA ALA A 556 18.34 -53.66 -6.96
C ALA A 556 18.55 -54.76 -5.89
N ASP A 557 17.58 -54.93 -4.98
CA ASP A 557 17.63 -56.01 -4.00
C ASP A 557 17.21 -57.35 -4.63
N GLN A 558 17.88 -58.44 -4.22
CA GLN A 558 17.50 -59.79 -4.65
C GLN A 558 16.33 -60.32 -3.83
N THR A 559 15.38 -60.96 -4.52
CA THR A 559 14.17 -61.54 -3.92
C THR A 559 14.15 -63.06 -4.03
N GLY A 560 13.54 -63.71 -3.02
CA GLY A 560 13.29 -65.15 -3.02
C GLY A 560 14.53 -66.04 -2.84
N PHE A 561 15.67 -65.50 -2.42
CA PHE A 561 16.84 -66.32 -2.05
C PHE A 561 16.58 -67.07 -0.74
N VAL A 562 16.67 -68.40 -0.75
CA VAL A 562 16.30 -69.28 0.37
C VAL A 562 17.23 -70.49 0.50
N ILE A 563 17.45 -70.96 1.73
CA ILE A 563 18.11 -72.25 2.02
C ILE A 563 17.08 -73.37 1.97
N THR A 564 17.44 -74.50 1.36
CA THR A 564 16.66 -75.74 1.44
C THR A 564 17.12 -76.54 2.66
N ALA A 565 16.27 -76.61 3.69
CA ALA A 565 16.56 -77.37 4.91
C ALA A 565 16.41 -78.89 4.68
N PRO A 566 17.29 -79.74 5.23
CA PRO A 566 17.04 -81.17 5.38
C PRO A 566 15.98 -81.43 6.45
N SER A 567 15.50 -82.67 6.54
CA SER A 567 14.80 -83.16 7.74
C SER A 567 15.69 -83.09 8.98
N THR A 568 15.09 -83.01 10.16
CA THR A 568 15.79 -83.09 11.47
C THR A 568 16.80 -84.24 11.48
N LYS A 569 18.01 -83.95 11.96
CA LYS A 569 19.11 -84.91 12.09
C LYS A 569 19.21 -85.42 13.52
N THR A 570 19.92 -86.53 13.71
CA THR A 570 20.33 -87.08 15.02
C THR A 570 21.85 -87.06 15.14
N TYR A 571 22.39 -86.97 16.35
CA TYR A 571 23.83 -87.09 16.57
C TYR A 571 24.36 -88.44 16.06
N GLY A 572 25.44 -88.42 15.28
CA GLY A 572 25.98 -89.60 14.60
C GLY A 572 25.24 -90.03 13.34
N ASP A 573 24.32 -89.21 12.81
CA ASP A 573 23.87 -89.31 11.40
C ASP A 573 25.03 -89.00 10.43
N SER A 574 24.92 -89.48 9.20
CA SER A 574 25.85 -89.11 8.12
C SER A 574 25.81 -87.62 7.76
N ASP A 575 26.99 -87.10 7.44
CA ASP A 575 27.25 -85.80 6.79
C ASP A 575 26.35 -85.59 5.56
N PHE A 576 26.05 -84.33 5.24
CA PHE A 576 25.09 -83.95 4.20
C PHE A 576 25.47 -82.63 3.54
N THR A 577 24.74 -82.21 2.50
CA THR A 577 24.99 -80.95 1.79
C THR A 577 23.76 -80.06 1.84
N LEU A 578 23.95 -78.77 2.16
CA LEU A 578 22.93 -77.74 2.05
C LEU A 578 22.90 -77.18 0.62
N THR A 579 21.71 -76.83 0.15
CA THR A 579 21.52 -76.11 -1.10
C THR A 579 20.71 -74.85 -0.86
N ALA A 580 20.92 -73.84 -1.70
CA ALA A 580 20.13 -72.61 -1.69
C ALA A 580 19.68 -72.30 -3.12
N SER A 581 18.55 -71.63 -3.26
CA SER A 581 17.95 -71.29 -4.56
C SER A 581 17.30 -69.91 -4.52
N GLY A 582 17.01 -69.36 -5.71
CA GLY A 582 16.50 -67.99 -5.85
C GLY A 582 17.59 -66.91 -5.78
N GLY A 583 17.15 -65.65 -5.72
CA GLY A 583 17.98 -64.48 -5.95
C GLY A 583 18.33 -64.29 -7.44
N GLN A 584 18.43 -63.03 -7.88
CA GLN A 584 18.53 -62.68 -9.32
C GLN A 584 19.97 -62.41 -9.78
N SER A 585 20.94 -62.27 -8.88
CA SER A 585 22.33 -62.00 -9.28
C SER A 585 22.96 -63.20 -10.02
N THR A 586 23.97 -62.91 -10.80
CA THR A 586 24.95 -63.88 -11.34
C THR A 586 26.00 -64.30 -10.31
N GLY A 587 26.05 -63.63 -9.15
CA GLY A 587 26.98 -63.90 -8.06
C GLY A 587 26.81 -65.29 -7.42
N GLY A 588 27.93 -65.87 -7.00
CA GLY A 588 28.00 -67.19 -6.37
C GLY A 588 27.34 -67.25 -5.00
N VAL A 589 27.08 -68.47 -4.53
CA VAL A 589 26.53 -68.75 -3.20
C VAL A 589 27.63 -69.30 -2.29
N SER A 590 27.65 -68.85 -1.04
CA SER A 590 28.49 -69.39 0.03
C SER A 590 27.70 -69.68 1.30
N PHE A 591 28.12 -70.66 2.10
CA PHE A 591 27.51 -71.01 3.40
C PHE A 591 28.46 -70.74 4.57
N SER A 592 27.89 -70.43 5.74
CA SER A 592 28.62 -70.14 6.97
C SER A 592 27.80 -70.47 8.23
N VAL A 593 28.51 -70.69 9.35
CA VAL A 593 27.93 -70.88 10.70
C VAL A 593 28.78 -70.16 11.74
N PRO A 594 28.22 -69.84 12.93
CA PRO A 594 29.02 -69.33 14.05
C PRO A 594 30.19 -70.26 14.41
N SER A 595 31.37 -69.67 14.59
CA SER A 595 32.58 -70.39 15.02
C SER A 595 32.42 -70.96 16.42
N GLY A 596 32.81 -72.22 16.63
CA GLY A 596 32.76 -72.86 17.95
C GLY A 596 31.36 -73.31 18.39
N ASN A 597 30.38 -73.39 17.49
CA ASN A 597 29.00 -73.75 17.81
C ASN A 597 28.79 -75.18 18.38
N GLY A 598 29.78 -76.08 18.26
CA GLY A 598 29.75 -77.44 18.79
C GLY A 598 28.89 -78.46 18.04
N VAL A 599 27.79 -78.04 17.40
CA VAL A 599 26.80 -78.91 16.74
C VAL A 599 27.26 -79.38 15.36
N LEU A 600 27.78 -78.48 14.51
CA LEU A 600 28.19 -78.80 13.15
C LEU A 600 29.20 -77.81 12.55
N THR A 601 29.91 -78.23 11.52
CA THR A 601 30.70 -77.37 10.63
C THR A 601 30.09 -77.35 9.22
N VAL A 602 30.26 -76.24 8.49
CA VAL A 602 29.89 -76.14 7.07
C VAL A 602 31.05 -75.56 6.26
N SER A 603 31.26 -76.08 5.06
CA SER A 603 32.17 -75.49 4.06
C SER A 603 31.47 -74.39 3.25
N ALA A 604 32.22 -73.56 2.53
CA ALA A 604 31.66 -72.50 1.71
C ALA A 604 30.69 -73.03 0.62
N ASP A 605 30.95 -74.21 0.07
CA ASP A 605 30.10 -74.91 -0.92
C ASP A 605 28.94 -75.70 -0.28
N GLY A 606 28.75 -75.62 1.03
CA GLY A 606 27.56 -76.13 1.72
C GLY A 606 27.66 -77.57 2.24
N ALA A 607 28.81 -78.23 2.19
CA ALA A 607 28.99 -79.54 2.82
C ALA A 607 29.02 -79.40 4.35
N VAL A 608 28.12 -80.09 5.04
CA VAL A 608 27.91 -80.06 6.49
C VAL A 608 28.41 -81.35 7.13
N LYS A 609 29.24 -81.21 8.16
CA LYS A 609 29.65 -82.30 9.05
C LYS A 609 29.06 -82.11 10.44
N ILE A 610 28.44 -83.17 10.98
CA ILE A 610 27.89 -83.15 12.34
C ILE A 610 29.01 -83.38 13.36
N THR A 611 29.02 -82.58 14.43
CA THR A 611 30.01 -82.67 15.52
C THR A 611 29.37 -82.80 16.91
N GLY A 612 28.09 -82.48 17.06
CA GLY A 612 27.35 -82.58 18.32
C GLY A 612 25.83 -82.43 18.15
N ALA A 613 25.09 -82.53 19.25
CA ALA A 613 23.65 -82.24 19.29
C ALA A 613 23.36 -80.78 19.67
N GLY A 614 22.26 -80.22 19.17
CA GLY A 614 21.84 -78.84 19.40
C GLY A 614 21.15 -78.22 18.18
N SER A 615 21.07 -76.89 18.12
CA SER A 615 20.52 -76.17 16.97
C SER A 615 21.42 -74.99 16.59
N VAL A 616 21.66 -74.80 15.29
CA VAL A 616 22.59 -73.78 14.76
C VAL A 616 21.97 -73.07 13.57
N LYS A 617 22.01 -71.74 13.62
CA LYS A 617 21.67 -70.88 12.49
C LYS A 617 22.78 -70.94 11.43
N VAL A 618 22.46 -71.51 10.27
CA VAL A 618 23.28 -71.42 9.07
C VAL A 618 22.89 -70.16 8.30
N THR A 619 23.88 -69.41 7.84
CA THR A 619 23.70 -68.29 6.91
C THR A 619 24.26 -68.68 5.55
N ALA A 620 23.42 -68.57 4.52
CA ALA A 620 23.85 -68.59 3.13
C ALA A 620 23.89 -67.15 2.61
N THR A 621 24.91 -66.83 1.83
CA THR A 621 25.09 -65.53 1.18
C THR A 621 25.17 -65.75 -0.33
N LYS A 622 24.39 -64.99 -1.09
CA LYS A 622 24.47 -64.90 -2.55
C LYS A 622 25.03 -63.54 -2.91
N ALA A 623 26.27 -63.53 -3.39
CA ALA A 623 27.00 -62.31 -3.71
C ALA A 623 26.22 -61.43 -4.70
N GLY A 624 26.40 -60.12 -4.58
CA GLY A 624 25.88 -59.15 -5.55
C GLY A 624 26.58 -59.22 -6.91
N ASP A 625 26.10 -58.41 -7.86
CA ASP A 625 26.74 -58.18 -9.15
C ASP A 625 26.47 -56.74 -9.66
N ASN A 626 26.73 -56.47 -10.93
CA ASN A 626 26.54 -55.13 -11.53
C ASN A 626 25.07 -54.67 -11.60
N SER A 627 24.10 -55.51 -11.23
CA SER A 627 22.68 -55.19 -11.20
C SER A 627 22.05 -55.37 -9.81
N TYR A 628 22.58 -56.26 -8.96
CA TYR A 628 21.94 -56.63 -7.70
C TYR A 628 22.85 -56.53 -6.47
N ASN A 629 22.28 -56.07 -5.35
CA ASN A 629 22.91 -56.12 -4.03
C ASN A 629 23.17 -57.56 -3.57
N GLU A 630 24.08 -57.75 -2.61
CA GLU A 630 24.24 -59.04 -1.92
C GLU A 630 22.97 -59.39 -1.14
N ALA A 631 22.61 -60.68 -1.09
CA ALA A 631 21.47 -61.16 -0.32
C ALA A 631 21.84 -62.35 0.56
N THR A 632 21.28 -62.39 1.76
CA THR A 632 21.49 -63.46 2.74
C THR A 632 20.19 -64.18 3.08
N ALA A 633 20.27 -65.49 3.23
CA ALA A 633 19.20 -66.33 3.76
C ALA A 633 19.71 -67.05 5.03
N THR A 634 18.85 -67.24 6.03
CA THR A 634 19.22 -67.96 7.26
C THR A 634 18.24 -69.09 7.55
N GLN A 635 18.75 -70.21 8.05
CA GLN A 635 17.97 -71.39 8.41
C GLN A 635 18.57 -72.02 9.67
N ASP A 636 17.71 -72.32 10.65
CA ASP A 636 18.12 -73.09 11.83
C ASP A 636 18.14 -74.58 11.49
N ILE A 637 19.27 -75.23 11.76
CA ILE A 637 19.51 -76.66 11.55
C ILE A 637 19.61 -77.32 12.92
N THR A 638 18.76 -78.30 13.20
CA THR A 638 18.68 -78.98 14.49
C THR A 638 19.15 -80.43 14.37
N VAL A 639 20.09 -80.80 15.24
CA VAL A 639 20.59 -82.15 15.46
C VAL A 639 20.12 -82.61 16.83
N ALA A 640 19.22 -83.59 16.89
CA ALA A 640 18.72 -84.16 18.13
C ALA A 640 19.79 -85.02 18.85
N PRO A 641 19.82 -85.04 20.19
CA PRO A 641 20.62 -86.00 20.95
C PRO A 641 20.23 -87.45 20.61
N ARG A 642 21.21 -88.35 20.62
CA ARG A 642 21.03 -89.77 20.31
C ARG A 642 20.66 -90.57 21.57
N ASP A 643 19.76 -91.54 21.46
CA ASP A 643 19.38 -92.36 22.60
C ASP A 643 20.50 -93.33 23.00
N ILE A 644 20.96 -93.24 24.24
CA ILE A 644 22.02 -94.08 24.82
C ILE A 644 21.53 -95.51 25.15
N SER A 645 20.23 -95.79 25.06
CA SER A 645 19.63 -97.08 25.46
C SER A 645 20.24 -98.32 24.79
N ASN A 646 20.85 -98.16 23.61
CA ASN A 646 21.52 -99.22 22.85
C ASN A 646 23.05 -99.25 23.06
N ALA A 647 23.60 -98.41 23.92
CA ALA A 647 25.03 -98.34 24.19
C ALA A 647 25.52 -99.59 24.95
N THR A 648 26.60 -100.18 24.46
CA THR A 648 27.30 -101.29 25.11
C THR A 648 28.17 -100.77 26.25
N VAL A 649 28.05 -101.38 27.43
CA VAL A 649 28.85 -101.06 28.62
C VAL A 649 29.74 -102.25 28.95
N THR A 650 31.05 -102.08 28.85
CA THR A 650 32.04 -103.14 29.04
C THR A 650 32.82 -102.88 30.31
N ILE A 651 32.69 -103.77 31.31
CA ILE A 651 33.38 -103.63 32.60
C ILE A 651 34.76 -104.30 32.52
N THR A 652 35.79 -103.55 32.92
CA THR A 652 37.22 -103.90 32.81
C THR A 652 37.95 -103.89 34.16
N GLY A 653 37.38 -103.25 35.18
CA GLY A 653 37.91 -103.27 36.55
C GLY A 653 37.71 -104.59 37.29
N SER A 654 38.41 -104.76 38.42
CA SER A 654 38.22 -105.90 39.33
C SER A 654 36.82 -105.89 39.96
N ARG A 655 36.26 -107.08 40.17
CA ARG A 655 34.90 -107.30 40.70
C ARG A 655 34.87 -108.17 41.96
N VAL A 656 36.03 -108.42 42.58
CA VAL A 656 36.13 -109.30 43.77
C VAL A 656 35.63 -108.55 45.01
N TYR A 657 34.70 -109.15 45.75
CA TYR A 657 34.08 -108.61 46.96
C TYR A 657 35.08 -107.97 47.92
N THR A 658 34.75 -106.77 48.43
CA THR A 658 35.61 -105.95 49.31
C THR A 658 35.00 -105.64 50.69
N GLY A 659 33.77 -106.06 50.96
CA GLY A 659 33.01 -105.62 52.15
C GLY A 659 32.48 -104.18 52.03
N SER A 660 32.40 -103.62 50.82
CA SER A 660 31.86 -102.28 50.53
C SER A 660 31.41 -102.19 49.06
N GLN A 661 30.61 -101.18 48.72
CA GLN A 661 30.14 -100.99 47.35
C GLN A 661 31.31 -100.82 46.37
N LEU A 662 31.29 -101.57 45.26
CA LEU A 662 32.32 -101.49 44.23
C LEU A 662 32.12 -100.28 43.30
N GLN A 663 33.20 -99.80 42.69
CA GLN A 663 33.14 -98.86 41.56
C GLN A 663 34.08 -99.36 40.45
N PRO A 664 33.71 -100.44 39.74
CA PRO A 664 34.57 -101.04 38.73
C PRO A 664 34.73 -100.10 37.52
N VAL A 665 35.95 -100.08 36.95
CA VAL A 665 36.22 -99.35 35.70
C VAL A 665 35.42 -99.97 34.55
N PHE A 666 34.86 -99.13 33.68
CA PHE A 666 34.08 -99.54 32.50
C PHE A 666 34.32 -98.61 31.30
N GLU A 667 34.04 -99.12 30.10
CA GLU A 667 33.97 -98.37 28.84
C GLU A 667 32.54 -98.36 28.30
N VAL A 668 32.17 -97.32 27.56
CA VAL A 668 30.84 -97.17 26.94
C VAL A 668 30.96 -96.91 25.44
N LYS A 669 30.28 -97.70 24.61
CA LYS A 669 30.33 -97.62 23.14
C LYS A 669 28.97 -97.82 22.48
N ASP A 670 28.58 -96.91 21.60
CA ASP A 670 27.43 -97.02 20.70
C ASP A 670 27.94 -97.42 19.31
N GLY A 671 27.87 -98.73 19.02
CA GLY A 671 28.49 -99.33 17.85
C GLY A 671 30.00 -99.06 17.82
N SER A 672 30.45 -98.24 16.88
CA SER A 672 31.86 -97.81 16.75
C SER A 672 32.18 -96.49 17.45
N ILE A 673 31.19 -95.77 17.99
CA ILE A 673 31.37 -94.49 18.67
C ILE A 673 31.68 -94.77 20.15
N ALA A 674 32.87 -94.36 20.62
CA ALA A 674 33.16 -94.34 22.05
C ALA A 674 32.45 -93.14 22.69
N ILE A 675 31.62 -93.40 23.70
CA ILE A 675 30.89 -92.36 24.42
C ILE A 675 31.79 -91.83 25.54
N THR A 676 31.97 -90.51 25.65
CA THR A 676 32.82 -89.91 26.68
C THR A 676 32.07 -89.72 27.98
N THR A 677 32.79 -89.59 29.11
CA THR A 677 32.19 -89.26 30.42
C THR A 677 31.60 -87.86 30.51
N GLY A 678 31.70 -87.03 29.45
CA GLY A 678 30.95 -85.79 29.32
C GLY A 678 29.55 -85.99 28.71
N ASP A 679 29.29 -87.13 28.08
CA ASP A 679 28.04 -87.44 27.36
C ASP A 679 27.09 -88.33 28.17
N PHE A 680 27.43 -88.69 29.41
CA PHE A 680 26.55 -89.38 30.34
C PHE A 680 26.96 -89.16 31.81
N THR A 681 26.01 -89.30 32.72
CA THR A 681 26.28 -89.58 34.14
C THR A 681 26.02 -91.04 34.45
N ASN A 682 26.88 -91.68 35.26
CA ASN A 682 26.69 -93.03 35.75
C ASN A 682 26.24 -93.05 37.22
N SER A 683 25.39 -94.02 37.57
CA SER A 683 25.05 -94.38 38.95
C SER A 683 25.18 -95.89 39.15
N TYR A 684 25.52 -96.31 40.37
CA TYR A 684 25.57 -97.72 40.75
C TYR A 684 24.31 -98.08 41.55
N GLY A 685 23.71 -99.23 41.25
CA GLY A 685 22.56 -99.76 41.99
C GLY A 685 22.99 -100.78 43.04
N ASP A 686 22.26 -101.88 43.14
CA ASP A 686 22.68 -103.09 43.86
C ASP A 686 24.12 -103.44 43.44
N ASN A 687 25.05 -103.51 44.41
CA ASN A 687 26.49 -103.65 44.15
C ASN A 687 27.33 -103.88 45.45
N LEU A 688 26.85 -104.71 46.39
CA LEU A 688 27.53 -104.96 47.68
C LEU A 688 27.99 -106.42 47.82
N ASP A 689 27.06 -107.36 47.74
CA ASP A 689 27.31 -108.78 47.99
C ASP A 689 27.69 -109.56 46.72
N ALA A 690 28.46 -110.63 46.88
CA ALA A 690 28.92 -111.50 45.81
C ALA A 690 27.75 -112.24 45.13
N GLY A 691 27.84 -112.43 43.81
CA GLY A 691 26.86 -113.17 43.02
C GLY A 691 26.75 -112.71 41.57
N THR A 692 26.08 -113.53 40.76
CA THR A 692 25.83 -113.27 39.34
C THR A 692 24.76 -112.20 39.16
N GLY A 693 25.08 -111.12 38.44
CA GLY A 693 24.19 -109.96 38.25
C GLY A 693 23.89 -109.13 39.52
N SER A 694 24.63 -109.37 40.62
CA SER A 694 24.49 -108.65 41.90
C SER A 694 24.97 -107.20 41.85
N GLY A 695 25.81 -106.85 40.86
CA GLY A 695 26.25 -105.50 40.55
C GLY A 695 25.40 -104.87 39.44
N SER A 696 25.24 -103.54 39.46
CA SER A 696 24.57 -102.80 38.39
C SER A 696 25.13 -101.38 38.18
N ILE A 697 25.21 -100.97 36.91
CA ILE A 697 25.57 -99.60 36.49
C ILE A 697 24.45 -99.08 35.59
N THR A 698 23.89 -97.91 35.91
CA THR A 698 22.96 -97.19 35.04
C THR A 698 23.63 -95.93 34.51
N LEU A 699 23.57 -95.74 33.19
CA LEU A 699 23.97 -94.52 32.51
C LEU A 699 22.72 -93.70 32.17
N ALA A 700 22.81 -92.38 32.32
CA ALA A 700 21.83 -91.43 31.80
C ALA A 700 22.53 -90.48 30.81
N GLY A 701 22.05 -90.44 29.58
CA GLY A 701 22.66 -89.66 28.49
C GLY A 701 22.56 -88.16 28.70
N GLN A 702 23.60 -87.43 28.31
CA GLN A 702 23.72 -85.98 28.40
C GLN A 702 24.38 -85.40 27.14
N HIS A 703 24.23 -84.09 26.92
CA HIS A 703 24.77 -83.35 25.78
C HIS A 703 24.41 -83.96 24.41
N ASN A 704 25.31 -84.78 23.84
CA ASN A 704 25.12 -85.44 22.56
C ASN A 704 24.18 -86.66 22.63
N TYR A 705 23.93 -87.15 23.85
CA TYR A 705 23.09 -88.31 24.13
C TYR A 705 21.90 -87.97 25.05
N THR A 706 20.91 -88.85 25.05
CA THR A 706 19.70 -88.81 25.90
C THR A 706 19.31 -90.24 26.30
N GLY A 707 18.22 -90.40 27.05
CA GLY A 707 17.74 -91.71 27.51
C GLY A 707 18.61 -92.34 28.61
N THR A 708 18.42 -93.64 28.85
CA THR A 708 19.16 -94.41 29.87
C THR A 708 19.52 -95.81 29.40
N ALA A 709 20.64 -96.34 29.91
CA ALA A 709 21.07 -97.72 29.69
C ALA A 709 21.56 -98.34 31.01
N THR A 710 21.06 -99.52 31.36
CA THR A 710 21.45 -100.22 32.59
C THR A 710 22.08 -101.56 32.26
N VAL A 711 23.31 -101.78 32.74
CA VAL A 711 24.02 -103.07 32.68
C VAL A 711 24.06 -103.70 34.08
N ARG A 712 23.98 -105.03 34.15
CA ARG A 712 24.26 -105.81 35.37
C ARG A 712 25.56 -106.57 35.23
N PHE A 713 26.22 -106.84 36.36
CA PHE A 713 27.51 -107.52 36.39
C PHE A 713 27.68 -108.41 37.62
N ASP A 714 28.62 -109.34 37.50
CA ASP A 714 28.91 -110.33 38.53
C ASP A 714 29.91 -109.79 39.55
N ILE A 715 29.67 -110.06 40.83
CA ILE A 715 30.58 -109.77 41.93
C ILE A 715 31.18 -111.09 42.41
N GLU A 716 32.50 -111.19 42.35
CA GLU A 716 33.23 -112.44 42.60
C GLU A 716 33.51 -112.63 44.10
N GLN A 717 33.19 -113.80 44.66
CA GLN A 717 33.44 -114.11 46.07
C GLN A 717 34.93 -113.95 46.43
N ARG A 718 35.24 -113.35 47.58
CA ARG A 718 36.63 -113.20 48.09
C ARG A 718 37.19 -114.56 48.51
N SER A 719 38.39 -114.92 48.06
CA SER A 719 39.02 -116.17 48.51
C SER A 719 39.49 -116.05 49.96
N LEU A 720 39.31 -117.08 50.78
CA LEU A 720 39.92 -117.18 52.12
C LEU A 720 41.40 -117.53 52.07
N THR A 721 41.96 -117.89 50.91
CA THR A 721 43.37 -118.28 50.79
C THR A 721 44.31 -117.18 51.29
N GLY A 722 45.03 -117.44 52.39
CA GLY A 722 45.88 -116.46 53.07
C GLY A 722 45.22 -115.70 54.22
N ALA A 723 43.99 -116.06 54.61
CA ALA A 723 43.31 -115.49 55.77
C ALA A 723 44.10 -115.71 57.06
N VAL A 724 44.18 -114.67 57.88
CA VAL A 724 44.69 -114.73 59.25
C VAL A 724 43.56 -115.22 60.14
N ILE A 725 43.71 -116.44 60.66
CA ILE A 725 42.81 -117.06 61.63
C ILE A 725 43.45 -116.92 63.02
N ILE A 726 42.79 -116.20 63.91
CA ILE A 726 43.24 -116.03 65.30
C ILE A 726 42.53 -117.07 66.17
N LEU A 727 43.30 -117.78 66.99
CA LEU A 727 42.83 -118.79 67.92
C LEU A 727 42.83 -118.24 69.36
N ALA A 728 41.98 -118.79 70.23
CA ALA A 728 41.90 -118.39 71.63
C ALA A 728 43.24 -118.57 72.41
N ALA A 729 44.08 -119.52 71.98
CA ALA A 729 45.52 -119.56 72.26
C ALA A 729 46.24 -120.38 71.17
N GLU A 730 47.54 -120.16 71.01
CA GLU A 730 48.40 -120.84 70.01
C GLU A 730 49.19 -122.04 70.59
N ALA A 731 49.19 -122.19 71.92
CA ALA A 731 49.89 -123.26 72.63
C ALA A 731 49.05 -123.77 73.81
N TYR A 732 49.00 -125.09 73.96
CA TYR A 732 48.30 -125.79 75.03
C TYR A 732 49.22 -126.84 75.69
N ASP A 733 48.94 -127.22 76.94
CA ASP A 733 49.61 -128.35 77.58
C ASP A 733 48.99 -129.68 77.10
N TYR A 734 49.81 -130.74 77.04
CA TYR A 734 49.34 -132.07 76.62
C TYR A 734 48.41 -132.71 77.68
N THR A 735 47.11 -132.80 77.36
CA THR A 735 46.07 -133.36 78.23
C THR A 735 45.79 -134.85 77.99
N GLY A 736 46.10 -135.38 76.81
CA GLY A 736 45.77 -136.75 76.38
C GLY A 736 44.40 -136.92 75.70
N SER A 737 43.69 -135.82 75.42
CA SER A 737 42.41 -135.80 74.69
C SER A 737 42.46 -134.77 73.55
N GLU A 738 41.46 -134.77 72.66
CA GLU A 738 41.29 -133.72 71.65
C GLU A 738 41.26 -132.31 72.27
N ILE A 739 42.02 -131.40 71.67
CA ILE A 739 42.01 -129.96 71.96
C ILE A 739 41.39 -129.24 70.75
N ARG A 740 40.35 -128.43 70.98
CA ARG A 740 39.67 -127.65 69.93
C ARG A 740 39.67 -126.16 70.31
N PRO A 741 40.71 -125.39 69.95
CA PRO A 741 40.77 -123.97 70.28
C PRO A 741 39.72 -123.18 69.51
N ALA A 742 38.92 -122.37 70.20
CA ALA A 742 37.96 -121.50 69.53
C ALA A 742 38.67 -120.51 68.61
N VAL A 743 38.18 -120.39 67.36
CA VAL A 743 38.53 -119.30 66.45
C VAL A 743 37.89 -118.02 66.99
N THR A 744 38.68 -116.95 67.15
CA THR A 744 38.23 -115.66 67.71
C THR A 744 38.17 -114.54 66.67
N SER A 745 38.84 -114.71 65.54
CA SER A 745 38.72 -113.83 64.37
C SER A 745 39.22 -114.54 63.11
N VAL A 746 38.60 -114.26 61.97
CA VAL A 746 39.10 -114.62 60.64
C VAL A 746 39.11 -113.36 59.81
N THR A 747 40.26 -113.01 59.23
CA THR A 747 40.42 -111.81 58.40
C THR A 747 41.18 -112.14 57.12
N VAL A 748 40.76 -111.60 55.97
CA VAL A 748 41.46 -111.76 54.68
C VAL A 748 41.46 -110.44 53.92
N ASP A 749 42.63 -110.03 53.41
CA ASP A 749 42.85 -108.72 52.77
C ASP A 749 42.36 -107.51 53.61
N GLY A 750 42.34 -107.64 54.94
CA GLY A 750 41.82 -106.63 55.89
C GLY A 750 40.30 -106.67 56.11
N ILE A 751 39.58 -107.55 55.41
CA ILE A 751 38.13 -107.77 55.56
C ILE A 751 37.91 -108.82 56.67
N THR A 752 37.13 -108.49 57.69
CA THR A 752 36.66 -109.48 58.68
C THR A 752 35.65 -110.41 58.03
N VAL A 753 35.89 -111.72 58.12
CA VAL A 753 34.96 -112.76 57.68
C VAL A 753 34.00 -113.05 58.84
N PRO A 754 32.68 -112.87 58.70
CA PRO A 754 31.73 -113.17 59.78
C PRO A 754 31.61 -114.68 60.06
N ASP A 755 31.35 -115.07 61.31
CA ASP A 755 31.13 -116.48 61.71
C ASP A 755 29.97 -117.16 60.94
N SER A 756 29.02 -116.37 60.44
CA SER A 756 27.95 -116.85 59.56
C SER A 756 28.45 -117.37 58.21
N GLU A 757 29.63 -116.95 57.76
CA GLU A 757 30.18 -117.17 56.42
C GLU A 757 31.22 -118.32 56.32
N PHE A 758 31.64 -118.91 57.44
CA PHE A 758 32.57 -120.06 57.45
C PHE A 758 32.20 -121.16 58.44
N ASP A 759 32.74 -122.36 58.23
CA ASP A 759 32.74 -123.52 59.15
C ASP A 759 34.18 -123.86 59.57
N VAL A 760 34.35 -124.61 60.68
CA VAL A 760 35.67 -124.87 61.30
C VAL A 760 35.91 -126.35 61.60
N ASP A 761 36.94 -126.93 60.98
CA ASP A 761 37.42 -128.31 61.16
C ASP A 761 38.76 -128.34 61.94
N TYR A 762 39.11 -129.48 62.54
CA TYR A 762 40.32 -129.66 63.37
C TYR A 762 41.04 -130.98 63.05
N HIS A 763 42.38 -130.96 63.03
CA HIS A 763 43.21 -132.12 62.68
C HIS A 763 44.45 -132.23 63.59
N ASP A 764 44.97 -133.46 63.77
CA ASP A 764 46.17 -133.81 64.56
C ASP A 764 46.17 -133.33 66.03
N ASN A 765 44.97 -133.10 66.58
CA ASN A 765 44.73 -132.28 67.77
C ASN A 765 44.71 -133.03 69.13
N ILE A 766 45.29 -134.23 69.20
CA ILE A 766 45.30 -135.07 70.42
C ILE A 766 46.71 -135.16 71.03
N THR A 767 47.71 -135.50 70.21
CA THR A 767 49.07 -135.82 70.67
C THR A 767 49.95 -134.58 70.82
N ALA A 768 50.88 -134.60 71.77
CA ALA A 768 51.92 -133.56 71.90
C ALA A 768 52.69 -133.39 70.57
N GLY A 769 52.67 -132.18 70.01
CA GLY A 769 53.06 -131.92 68.62
C GLY A 769 52.51 -130.60 68.09
N THR A 770 52.27 -130.54 66.78
CA THR A 770 51.58 -129.42 66.10
C THR A 770 50.27 -129.94 65.52
N ALA A 771 49.19 -129.21 65.77
CA ALA A 771 47.83 -129.51 65.33
C ALA A 771 47.31 -128.39 64.41
N VAL A 772 46.27 -128.67 63.62
CA VAL A 772 45.78 -127.77 62.56
C VAL A 772 44.30 -127.44 62.78
N VAL A 773 43.94 -126.17 62.55
CA VAL A 773 42.56 -125.67 62.47
C VAL A 773 42.30 -125.21 61.05
N THR A 774 41.27 -125.73 60.40
CA THR A 774 40.87 -125.39 59.04
C THR A 774 39.60 -124.57 59.08
N VAL A 775 39.59 -123.40 58.44
CA VAL A 775 38.42 -122.55 58.26
C VAL A 775 38.00 -122.60 56.80
N ARG A 776 36.75 -122.99 56.51
CA ARG A 776 36.21 -123.15 55.14
C ARG A 776 34.99 -122.26 54.94
N ALA A 777 34.97 -121.47 53.86
CA ALA A 777 33.85 -120.62 53.50
C ALA A 777 32.61 -121.44 53.08
N LYS A 778 31.43 -120.93 53.42
CA LYS A 778 30.14 -121.49 53.04
C LYS A 778 29.82 -121.17 51.57
N THR A 779 29.15 -122.11 50.90
CA THR A 779 28.91 -122.06 49.45
C THR A 779 28.02 -120.91 48.97
N SER A 780 27.19 -120.34 49.84
CA SER A 780 26.23 -119.27 49.55
C SER A 780 26.62 -117.92 50.20
N GLY A 781 27.91 -117.69 50.41
CA GLY A 781 28.44 -116.48 51.05
C GLY A 781 29.11 -115.48 50.12
N ASN A 782 29.67 -114.42 50.69
CA ASN A 782 30.58 -113.47 50.06
C ASN A 782 32.02 -114.01 49.90
N PHE A 783 32.35 -115.09 50.61
CA PHE A 783 33.68 -115.69 50.63
C PHE A 783 33.70 -117.09 49.98
N ARG A 784 34.89 -117.57 49.59
CA ARG A 784 35.10 -118.90 48.97
C ARG A 784 36.41 -119.56 49.42
N GLY A 785 36.48 -120.89 49.33
CA GLY A 785 37.70 -121.65 49.64
C GLY A 785 37.97 -121.78 51.14
N GLU A 786 39.22 -122.05 51.50
CA GLU A 786 39.62 -122.36 52.88
C GLU A 786 41.01 -121.82 53.24
N ALA A 787 41.28 -121.74 54.54
CA ALA A 787 42.56 -121.36 55.15
C ALA A 787 42.86 -122.25 56.37
N ASN A 788 44.12 -122.30 56.78
CA ASN A 788 44.58 -123.12 57.90
C ASN A 788 45.43 -122.27 58.87
N ALA A 789 45.20 -122.45 60.17
CA ALA A 789 46.11 -122.05 61.24
C ALA A 789 46.61 -123.29 61.99
N ILE A 790 47.70 -123.12 62.74
CA ILE A 790 48.29 -124.18 63.56
C ILE A 790 48.33 -123.76 65.03
N PHE A 791 48.29 -124.75 65.91
CA PHE A 791 48.59 -124.57 67.33
C PHE A 791 49.48 -125.73 67.81
N THR A 792 50.18 -125.52 68.92
CA THR A 792 51.16 -126.49 69.44
C THR A 792 50.76 -127.04 70.80
N ILE A 793 51.18 -128.27 71.08
CA ILE A 793 50.86 -128.98 72.32
C ILE A 793 52.19 -129.32 73.01
N THR A 794 52.56 -128.53 74.03
CA THR A 794 53.97 -128.37 74.49
C THR A 794 54.08 -128.24 76.03
N LYS A 795 55.14 -127.53 76.50
CA LYS A 795 55.45 -127.06 77.87
C LYS A 795 56.20 -125.65 77.68
N SER A 796 55.55 -124.43 77.86
CA SER A 796 55.76 -123.04 77.21
C SER A 796 56.17 -121.77 78.13
N SER A 797 56.15 -120.39 77.95
CA SER A 797 55.73 -119.21 77.04
C SER A 797 56.47 -117.81 77.41
N GLY A 798 56.29 -116.47 77.06
CA GLY A 798 55.59 -115.51 76.09
C GLY A 798 55.46 -113.93 76.48
N GLY A 799 55.48 -112.86 75.58
CA GLY A 799 54.87 -111.45 75.78
C GLY A 799 55.54 -110.01 75.42
N HIS A 800 54.76 -108.87 75.29
CA HIS A 800 55.01 -107.31 75.36
C HIS A 800 55.42 -106.41 74.09
N SER A 801 55.40 -105.02 73.89
CA SER A 801 54.74 -103.66 74.25
C SER A 801 55.40 -102.41 73.42
N SER A 802 55.23 -101.03 73.41
CA SER A 802 54.25 -99.81 73.42
C SER A 802 55.03 -98.42 73.07
N GLY A 803 54.69 -97.08 72.82
CA GLY A 803 53.64 -95.96 72.61
C GLY A 803 54.32 -94.46 72.61
N SER A 804 53.90 -93.14 72.44
CA SER A 804 52.85 -92.12 71.90
C SER A 804 53.32 -90.58 72.20
N ASN A 805 52.91 -89.27 71.89
CA ASN A 805 52.10 -88.24 71.05
C ASN A 805 52.54 -86.70 71.43
N GLY A 806 52.18 -85.39 71.09
CA GLY A 806 51.32 -84.36 70.27
C GLY A 806 51.45 -82.85 70.86
N SER A 807 50.96 -81.57 70.55
CA SER A 807 50.35 -80.55 69.52
C SER A 807 50.21 -79.06 70.19
N SER A 808 49.81 -77.76 69.81
CA SER A 808 49.44 -76.69 68.73
C SER A 808 49.40 -75.18 69.36
N SER A 809 48.91 -73.91 68.98
CA SER A 809 48.35 -73.00 67.85
C SER A 809 47.95 -71.47 68.26
N ASP A 810 47.57 -70.46 67.36
CA ASP A 810 46.79 -69.07 67.49
C ASP A 810 47.51 -67.62 67.25
N ASN A 811 47.07 -66.28 67.12
CA ASN A 811 45.86 -65.30 67.22
C ASN A 811 45.91 -63.86 66.42
N SER A 812 45.21 -62.67 66.74
CA SER A 812 45.05 -61.34 65.91
C SER A 812 44.56 -59.90 66.54
N ALA A 813 44.31 -58.74 65.78
CA ALA A 813 44.04 -57.26 66.24
C ALA A 813 43.24 -56.19 65.30
N VAL A 814 42.93 -54.84 65.62
CA VAL A 814 42.11 -53.75 64.82
C VAL A 814 42.20 -52.12 65.07
N SER A 815 42.08 -51.12 64.09
CA SER A 815 41.60 -49.62 64.22
C SER A 815 41.31 -48.63 62.97
N ASN A 816 40.67 -47.43 63.21
CA ASN A 816 40.25 -46.20 62.38
C ASN A 816 39.25 -46.33 61.16
N PRO A 817 38.20 -45.47 60.97
CA PRO A 817 36.99 -45.92 60.25
C PRO A 817 36.73 -45.49 58.79
N SER A 818 37.39 -44.46 58.24
CA SER A 818 37.14 -44.04 56.84
C SER A 818 38.39 -43.61 56.09
N VAL A 819 39.26 -42.78 56.68
CA VAL A 819 40.67 -42.75 56.25
C VAL A 819 41.31 -44.04 56.77
N LEU A 820 41.50 -44.99 55.88
CA LEU A 820 42.01 -46.31 56.24
C LEU A 820 43.53 -46.28 56.12
N ASN A 821 44.20 -46.10 57.27
CA ASN A 821 45.64 -46.33 57.35
C ASN A 821 45.87 -47.84 57.39
N GLY A 822 46.83 -48.36 56.63
CA GLY A 822 47.03 -49.80 56.47
C GLY A 822 47.85 -50.14 55.24
N TYR A 823 47.75 -51.39 54.79
CA TYR A 823 48.38 -51.85 53.56
C TYR A 823 47.48 -52.80 52.78
N TRP A 824 47.64 -52.73 51.46
CA TRP A 824 47.00 -53.64 50.52
C TRP A 824 47.62 -55.04 50.61
N GLN A 825 46.77 -56.06 50.60
CA GLN A 825 47.16 -57.46 50.48
C GLN A 825 46.38 -58.08 49.32
N GLN A 826 47.08 -58.70 48.37
CA GLN A 826 46.46 -59.53 47.35
C GLN A 826 46.39 -60.97 47.87
N LEU A 827 45.24 -61.62 47.67
CA LEU A 827 45.05 -63.04 47.94
C LEU A 827 45.61 -63.88 46.77
N GLU A 828 45.83 -65.16 47.02
CA GLU A 828 46.27 -66.14 46.01
C GLU A 828 45.23 -66.31 44.87
N THR A 829 43.98 -65.90 45.12
CA THR A 829 42.89 -65.77 44.13
C THR A 829 42.96 -64.50 43.27
N GLY A 830 43.95 -63.62 43.48
CA GLY A 830 44.10 -62.32 42.82
C GLY A 830 43.28 -61.18 43.44
N GLU A 831 42.37 -61.48 44.37
CA GLU A 831 41.47 -60.50 44.99
C GLU A 831 42.18 -59.63 46.04
N TRP A 832 41.84 -58.34 46.10
CA TRP A 832 42.44 -57.40 47.05
C TRP A 832 41.68 -57.31 48.38
N LYS A 833 42.44 -57.19 49.46
CA LYS A 833 41.98 -56.78 50.79
C LYS A 833 42.83 -55.60 51.29
N PHE A 834 42.27 -54.80 52.19
CA PHE A 834 43.03 -53.77 52.91
C PHE A 834 43.11 -54.14 54.39
N LEU A 835 44.32 -54.47 54.84
CA LEU A 835 44.63 -54.76 56.24
C LEU A 835 44.95 -53.44 56.93
N LEU A 836 44.09 -53.03 57.87
CA LEU A 836 44.26 -51.77 58.60
C LEU A 836 45.58 -51.83 59.39
N SER A 837 46.29 -50.70 59.50
CA SER A 837 47.67 -50.61 60.03
C SER A 837 47.81 -51.09 61.47
N THR A 838 46.69 -51.14 62.16
CA THR A 838 46.48 -51.46 63.56
C THR A 838 45.63 -52.74 63.73
N GLY A 839 45.22 -53.35 62.61
CA GLY A 839 44.81 -54.75 62.47
C GLY A 839 43.48 -55.01 61.76
N GLY A 840 43.25 -56.25 61.33
CA GLY A 840 41.98 -56.68 60.72
C GLY A 840 41.71 -56.06 59.34
N TYR A 841 40.74 -56.62 58.62
CA TYR A 841 40.41 -56.14 57.27
C TYR A 841 39.32 -55.07 57.30
N ALA A 842 39.44 -54.10 56.40
CA ALA A 842 38.32 -53.23 56.04
C ALA A 842 37.18 -54.07 55.44
N ALA A 843 35.97 -53.98 56.01
CA ALA A 843 34.77 -54.68 55.57
C ALA A 843 33.52 -53.81 55.77
N ASP A 844 32.48 -54.07 54.97
CA ASP A 844 31.19 -53.36 54.89
C ASP A 844 31.30 -51.82 54.90
N ARG A 845 32.33 -51.27 54.22
CA ARG A 845 32.67 -49.84 54.35
C ARG A 845 33.31 -49.23 53.12
N TRP A 846 33.07 -47.93 52.95
CA TRP A 846 33.91 -47.05 52.16
C TRP A 846 35.25 -46.79 52.88
N GLY A 847 36.33 -46.78 52.12
CA GLY A 847 37.68 -46.45 52.57
C GLY A 847 38.34 -45.43 51.65
N LEU A 848 38.80 -44.33 52.24
CA LEU A 848 39.66 -43.32 51.61
C LEU A 848 41.12 -43.72 51.88
N ILE A 849 41.83 -44.14 50.83
CA ILE A 849 43.21 -44.64 50.86
C ILE A 849 43.99 -43.88 49.80
N ASP A 850 45.12 -43.27 50.14
CA ASP A 850 45.96 -42.46 49.24
C ASP A 850 45.20 -41.40 48.42
N GLY A 851 44.16 -40.80 49.03
CA GLY A 851 43.29 -39.80 48.41
C GLY A 851 42.17 -40.35 47.51
N ARG A 852 42.02 -41.68 47.42
CA ARG A 852 41.05 -42.39 46.57
C ARG A 852 40.03 -43.17 47.38
N TRP A 853 38.78 -43.19 46.90
CA TRP A 853 37.71 -43.97 47.52
C TRP A 853 37.66 -45.39 46.94
N TYR A 854 37.53 -46.37 47.84
CA TYR A 854 37.33 -47.79 47.56
C TYR A 854 36.17 -48.30 48.43
N TYR A 855 35.47 -49.35 48.00
CA TYR A 855 34.49 -50.04 48.85
C TYR A 855 34.93 -51.47 49.17
N PHE A 856 34.65 -51.92 50.40
CA PHE A 856 34.95 -53.26 50.87
C PHE A 856 33.67 -53.96 51.33
N ASN A 857 33.44 -55.19 50.87
CA ASN A 857 32.26 -55.99 51.21
C ASN A 857 32.39 -56.71 52.57
N HIS A 858 31.37 -57.48 52.95
CA HIS A 858 31.29 -58.22 54.22
C HIS A 858 32.46 -59.18 54.46
N SER A 859 33.01 -59.78 53.40
CA SER A 859 34.20 -60.66 53.49
C SER A 859 35.52 -59.88 53.61
N GLY A 860 35.45 -58.55 53.65
CA GLY A 860 36.60 -57.65 53.67
C GLY A 860 37.40 -57.62 52.37
N ARG A 861 36.76 -57.98 51.24
CA ARG A 861 37.34 -57.88 49.90
C ARG A 861 36.96 -56.54 49.28
N MET A 862 37.92 -55.90 48.62
CA MET A 862 37.67 -54.75 47.75
C MET A 862 36.77 -55.18 46.60
N VAL A 863 35.78 -54.35 46.25
CA VAL A 863 34.90 -54.60 45.10
C VAL A 863 35.23 -53.71 43.91
N THR A 864 34.91 -54.20 42.72
CA THR A 864 35.07 -53.55 41.41
C THR A 864 33.72 -53.60 40.68
N ASP A 865 33.67 -52.99 39.49
CA ASP A 865 32.49 -52.87 38.63
C ASP A 865 31.33 -52.08 39.29
N TRP A 866 30.12 -52.17 38.73
CA TRP A 866 28.89 -51.59 39.27
C TRP A 866 28.50 -52.16 40.63
N GLN A 867 28.31 -51.30 41.62
CA GLN A 867 27.91 -51.67 42.98
C GLN A 867 26.71 -50.84 43.44
N GLN A 868 25.62 -51.50 43.86
CA GLN A 868 24.45 -50.83 44.42
C GLN A 868 24.55 -50.76 45.95
N LEU A 869 24.81 -49.57 46.48
CA LEU A 869 25.06 -49.33 47.90
C LEU A 869 23.98 -48.37 48.44
N ASN A 870 23.21 -48.82 49.43
CA ASN A 870 22.06 -48.10 49.98
C ASN A 870 21.04 -47.59 48.92
N GLY A 871 20.89 -48.35 47.83
CA GLY A 871 19.98 -48.04 46.71
C GLY A 871 20.58 -47.17 45.60
N VAL A 872 21.72 -46.50 45.86
CA VAL A 872 22.47 -45.70 44.88
C VAL A 872 23.48 -46.61 44.15
N TRP A 873 23.65 -46.40 42.84
CA TRP A 873 24.66 -47.10 42.06
C TRP A 873 25.97 -46.29 42.02
N TYR A 874 27.08 -46.98 42.20
CA TYR A 874 28.46 -46.48 42.08
C TYR A 874 29.23 -47.38 41.11
N TYR A 875 30.28 -46.84 40.48
CA TYR A 875 31.21 -47.64 39.67
C TYR A 875 32.61 -47.64 40.30
N LEU A 876 33.14 -48.82 40.60
CA LEU A 876 34.47 -49.02 41.17
C LEU A 876 35.35 -49.60 40.05
N ALA A 877 36.46 -48.95 39.69
CA ALA A 877 37.25 -49.32 38.52
C ALA A 877 37.68 -50.81 38.50
N THR A 878 37.55 -51.48 37.36
CA THR A 878 38.10 -52.84 37.17
C THR A 878 39.61 -52.79 36.94
N SER A 879 40.28 -53.95 37.00
CA SER A 879 41.68 -54.07 36.57
C SER A 879 41.87 -53.72 35.09
N GLU A 880 40.85 -53.85 34.24
CA GLU A 880 40.93 -53.42 32.85
C GLU A 880 40.87 -51.89 32.71
N ASP A 881 40.01 -51.21 33.47
CA ASP A 881 39.96 -49.74 33.45
C ASP A 881 41.24 -49.12 33.99
N ALA A 882 41.81 -49.72 35.05
CA ALA A 882 43.06 -49.31 35.66
C ALA A 882 44.29 -49.53 34.75
N LYS A 883 44.23 -50.49 33.81
CA LYS A 883 45.24 -50.63 32.74
C LYS A 883 45.07 -49.60 31.63
N ARG A 884 43.85 -49.09 31.41
CA ARG A 884 43.49 -48.19 30.30
C ARG A 884 43.55 -46.70 30.66
N THR A 885 43.45 -46.37 31.94
CA THR A 885 43.42 -44.98 32.45
C THR A 885 44.70 -44.66 33.21
N GLU A 886 45.57 -43.81 32.65
CA GLU A 886 46.84 -43.48 33.29
C GLU A 886 46.63 -42.91 34.71
N GLY A 887 47.44 -43.40 35.66
CA GLY A 887 47.40 -43.00 37.06
C GLY A 887 46.34 -43.71 37.92
N MET A 888 45.26 -44.25 37.33
CA MET A 888 44.14 -44.85 38.06
C MET A 888 44.49 -46.20 38.73
N LYS A 889 43.67 -46.65 39.68
CA LYS A 889 43.80 -47.92 40.41
C LYS A 889 42.55 -48.80 40.28
N GLU A 890 42.75 -50.10 40.38
CA GLU A 890 41.66 -51.08 40.51
C GLU A 890 40.92 -50.85 41.84
N GLY A 891 39.59 -50.89 41.82
CA GLY A 891 38.70 -50.56 42.92
C GLY A 891 38.49 -49.06 43.18
N GLU A 892 39.13 -48.17 42.43
CA GLU A 892 38.97 -46.71 42.58
C GLU A 892 37.59 -46.26 42.11
N MET A 893 36.84 -45.58 42.99
CA MET A 893 35.51 -45.04 42.69
C MET A 893 35.59 -43.99 41.58
N ARG A 894 34.84 -44.20 40.50
CA ARG A 894 34.75 -43.26 39.38
C ARG A 894 33.82 -42.08 39.68
N THR A 895 34.17 -40.93 39.10
CA THR A 895 33.30 -39.75 38.93
C THR A 895 33.39 -39.31 37.47
N GLY A 896 32.39 -38.56 36.99
CA GLY A 896 32.30 -38.11 35.61
C GLY A 896 31.90 -39.22 34.63
N TRP A 897 32.28 -39.05 33.36
CA TRP A 897 31.94 -39.98 32.28
C TRP A 897 32.68 -41.33 32.39
N ILE A 898 31.94 -42.42 32.15
CA ILE A 898 32.48 -43.76 31.88
C ILE A 898 31.82 -44.37 30.65
N TYR A 899 32.56 -45.18 29.89
CA TYR A 899 32.01 -46.00 28.82
C TYR A 899 32.08 -47.46 29.24
N ASP A 900 30.91 -48.05 29.47
CA ASP A 900 30.79 -49.44 29.87
C ASP A 900 30.92 -50.36 28.65
N LEU A 901 31.80 -51.36 28.74
CA LEU A 901 32.11 -52.27 27.63
C LEU A 901 31.09 -53.41 27.46
N PHE A 902 30.36 -53.76 28.52
CA PHE A 902 29.33 -54.80 28.51
C PHE A 902 28.02 -54.25 27.96
N TYR A 903 27.57 -53.10 28.47
CA TYR A 903 26.40 -52.37 27.95
C TYR A 903 26.70 -51.61 26.65
N ARG A 904 27.98 -51.36 26.33
CA ARG A 904 28.45 -50.61 25.16
C ARG A 904 27.88 -49.19 25.09
N LYS A 905 27.66 -48.57 26.25
CA LYS A 905 27.00 -47.28 26.44
C LYS A 905 27.78 -46.37 27.38
N TRP A 906 27.59 -45.06 27.22
CA TRP A 906 28.08 -44.06 28.16
C TRP A 906 27.16 -43.98 29.38
N PHE A 907 27.77 -43.79 30.55
CA PHE A 907 27.12 -43.48 31.81
C PHE A 907 27.86 -42.28 32.44
N TYR A 908 27.22 -41.62 33.40
CA TYR A 908 27.82 -40.51 34.14
C TYR A 908 27.64 -40.71 35.64
N LEU A 909 28.70 -40.49 36.40
CA LEU A 909 28.71 -40.47 37.86
C LEU A 909 28.82 -39.02 38.32
N ASP A 910 27.90 -38.57 39.17
CA ASP A 910 27.96 -37.26 39.83
C ASP A 910 29.20 -37.19 40.78
N LYS A 911 29.51 -36.00 41.32
CA LYS A 911 30.81 -35.71 42.00
C LYS A 911 31.06 -36.49 43.31
N ASP A 912 30.03 -37.14 43.85
CA ASP A 912 30.05 -38.04 44.99
C ASP A 912 30.12 -39.54 44.60
N GLY A 913 30.19 -39.82 43.29
CA GLY A 913 30.22 -41.17 42.71
C GLY A 913 28.84 -41.75 42.37
N ALA A 914 27.75 -41.04 42.66
CA ALA A 914 26.40 -41.53 42.41
C ALA A 914 26.05 -41.53 40.91
N MET A 915 25.51 -42.63 40.39
CA MET A 915 25.10 -42.75 39.00
C MET A 915 23.92 -41.81 38.66
N ALA A 916 24.08 -41.02 37.60
CA ALA A 916 23.06 -40.12 37.09
C ALA A 916 21.86 -40.87 36.49
N THR A 917 20.66 -40.31 36.71
CA THR A 917 19.41 -40.71 36.04
C THR A 917 18.54 -39.47 35.76
N GLY A 918 17.74 -39.55 34.69
CA GLY A 918 16.95 -38.44 34.15
C GLY A 918 17.80 -37.42 33.41
N TRP A 919 17.26 -36.21 33.26
CA TRP A 919 17.97 -35.07 32.69
C TRP A 919 19.15 -34.63 33.59
N ARG A 920 20.27 -34.27 32.97
CA ARG A 920 21.45 -33.64 33.58
C ARG A 920 22.04 -32.58 32.65
N GLU A 921 22.51 -31.48 33.24
CA GLU A 921 23.36 -30.51 32.56
C GLU A 921 24.83 -30.81 32.90
N ILE A 922 25.64 -31.06 31.88
CA ILE A 922 27.07 -31.39 31.99
C ILE A 922 27.81 -30.47 31.00
N ASP A 923 28.74 -29.67 31.50
CA ASP A 923 29.53 -28.70 30.73
C ASP A 923 28.71 -27.79 29.78
N GLY A 924 27.53 -27.36 30.25
CA GLY A 924 26.61 -26.48 29.51
C GLY A 924 25.78 -27.17 28.43
N LYS A 925 25.70 -28.52 28.45
CA LYS A 925 24.90 -29.34 27.54
C LYS A 925 23.94 -30.23 28.31
N TRP A 926 22.75 -30.43 27.76
CA TRP A 926 21.74 -31.33 28.34
C TRP A 926 21.88 -32.75 27.79
N TYR A 927 21.90 -33.71 28.70
CA TYR A 927 21.95 -35.15 28.46
C TYR A 927 20.81 -35.84 29.21
N TYR A 928 20.34 -36.99 28.70
CA TYR A 928 19.35 -37.81 29.38
C TYR A 928 19.89 -39.23 29.65
N PHE A 929 19.83 -39.66 30.90
CA PHE A 929 20.23 -40.98 31.36
C PHE A 929 19.00 -41.77 31.79
N ASN A 930 18.83 -43.00 31.28
CA ASN A 930 17.60 -43.77 31.45
C ASN A 930 17.25 -43.99 32.95
N PRO A 931 16.09 -43.51 33.45
CA PRO A 931 15.71 -43.70 34.85
C PRO A 931 15.07 -45.06 35.15
N ALA A 932 14.62 -45.80 34.13
CA ALA A 932 13.81 -47.00 34.27
C ALA A 932 14.61 -48.22 34.82
N PRO A 933 13.99 -49.13 35.59
CA PRO A 933 14.62 -50.35 36.08
C PRO A 933 14.55 -51.49 35.04
N ASP A 934 14.94 -51.22 33.80
CA ASP A 934 14.76 -52.08 32.62
C ASP A 934 16.02 -52.88 32.21
N GLY A 935 17.10 -52.78 32.99
CA GLY A 935 18.42 -53.33 32.67
C GLY A 935 19.36 -52.39 31.91
N MET A 936 18.88 -51.21 31.51
CA MET A 936 19.64 -50.12 30.88
C MET A 936 19.65 -48.85 31.76
N ARG A 937 19.35 -48.97 33.06
CA ARG A 937 19.25 -47.84 33.99
C ARG A 937 20.57 -47.08 34.10
N GLY A 938 20.53 -45.77 33.93
CA GLY A 938 21.70 -44.88 33.95
C GLY A 938 22.44 -44.78 32.61
N ALA A 939 22.10 -45.60 31.61
CA ALA A 939 22.72 -45.49 30.29
C ALA A 939 22.26 -44.20 29.57
N MET A 940 23.18 -43.53 28.89
CA MET A 940 22.92 -42.34 28.08
C MET A 940 22.05 -42.68 26.87
N VAL A 941 20.97 -41.92 26.69
CA VAL A 941 20.08 -42.01 25.54
C VAL A 941 20.71 -41.26 24.36
N THR A 942 20.69 -41.89 23.18
CA THR A 942 21.28 -41.41 21.92
C THR A 942 20.33 -41.68 20.76
N ASP A 943 20.34 -40.82 19.76
CA ASP A 943 19.56 -40.90 18.52
C ASP A 943 18.02 -41.02 18.70
N ALA A 944 17.49 -40.56 19.83
CA ALA A 944 16.09 -40.75 20.24
C ALA A 944 15.45 -39.47 20.80
N TRP A 945 14.11 -39.43 20.78
CA TRP A 945 13.33 -38.35 21.40
C TRP A 945 13.03 -38.65 22.87
N VAL A 946 13.23 -37.67 23.74
CA VAL A 946 12.75 -37.67 25.13
C VAL A 946 12.07 -36.33 25.40
N ASP A 947 10.84 -36.39 25.90
CA ASP A 947 9.96 -35.22 26.03
C ASP A 947 9.86 -34.45 24.68
N ASP A 948 10.15 -33.15 24.67
CA ASP A 948 10.20 -32.29 23.48
C ASP A 948 11.60 -32.12 22.87
N TRP A 949 12.59 -32.92 23.31
CA TRP A 949 13.99 -32.81 22.87
C TRP A 949 14.43 -34.05 22.09
N TYR A 950 15.22 -33.84 21.04
CA TYR A 950 15.94 -34.93 20.38
C TYR A 950 17.36 -35.03 20.94
N LEU A 951 17.77 -36.23 21.36
CA LEU A 951 19.15 -36.52 21.76
C LEU A 951 19.88 -37.05 20.51
N ASN A 952 20.97 -36.39 20.11
CA ASN A 952 21.74 -36.80 18.94
C ASN A 952 22.61 -38.06 19.22
N GLN A 953 23.46 -38.44 18.26
CA GLN A 953 24.40 -39.56 18.37
C GLN A 953 25.39 -39.42 19.55
N ASP A 954 25.75 -38.18 19.92
CA ASP A 954 26.59 -37.85 21.07
C ASP A 954 25.80 -37.79 22.40
N GLY A 955 24.49 -38.04 22.36
CA GLY A 955 23.56 -37.90 23.50
C GLY A 955 23.23 -36.46 23.89
N ILE A 956 23.59 -35.47 23.07
CA ILE A 956 23.35 -34.06 23.32
C ILE A 956 21.92 -33.71 22.90
N GLY A 957 21.16 -33.14 23.83
CA GLY A 957 19.83 -32.61 23.56
C GLY A 957 19.87 -31.38 22.65
N ILE A 958 19.13 -31.45 21.54
CA ILE A 958 18.81 -30.31 20.68
C ILE A 958 17.31 -29.99 20.75
N ASN A 959 17.01 -28.74 21.07
CA ASN A 959 15.64 -28.23 21.12
C ASN A 959 15.14 -28.03 19.68
N GLN A 960 14.24 -28.90 19.23
CA GLN A 960 13.57 -28.80 17.93
C GLN A 960 12.06 -28.97 18.11
N THR A 961 11.29 -28.00 17.65
CA THR A 961 9.82 -28.07 17.71
C THR A 961 9.32 -29.21 16.82
N ARG A 962 8.79 -30.26 17.46
CA ARG A 962 8.28 -31.48 16.82
C ARG A 962 7.20 -31.12 15.78
N ARG A 963 7.43 -31.53 14.53
CA ARG A 963 6.46 -31.42 13.42
C ARG A 963 5.65 -32.70 13.28
#